data_AF-A0A9E3CD11-F1
#
_entry.id   AF-A0A9E3CD11-F1
#
_cell.length_a   1.000
_cell.length_b   1.000
_cell.length_c   1.000
_cell.angle_alpha   90.00
_cell.angle_beta   90.00
_cell.angle_gamma   90.00
#
_symmetry.space_group_name_H-M   'P 1'
#
loop_
_entity.id
_entity.type
_entity.pdbx_description
1 polymer ?
#
loop_
_entity_poly.entity_id
_entity_poly.type
_entity_poly.pdbx_seq_one_letter_code
_entity_poly.pdbx_strand_id
1 'polypeptide(L)'
;MRGSPPRLRPWGSRIFLLALLLLAPPCAAKTLVVLLLPGTSLADWRRADAPALHEIIATGAVAVMNTRTARLPSDRVRETPESAALTLGAGARAAGGSEATDFRRTDAVVPGVGVTAWALYARRMGLRPPPAGQVNVQWPRLLRENAAQGYDIHLGNLAEALRRAGVSVRAAGGPLAWAVAADGQGVVAPNSGGAGGECIVWDAGGDVAAADRVLGRVLARIADGRLIVLSPDAGDAPYAHGDRLCPIVVWGPGVPPGLIYSPATRRAGLVTNTDFAPSVADYFGASLPVMAFGRPWEYRPAPEAVDRAAGIEAGAVRQWHGKLALPALAVFLGVWMVGGTLLAAWGRLPGWAVAVPAGVILALILSVSQETLALWLGAFALLIFAAARQGAADLALGLTAAIAVALVGDMLLGDPLMRSGLLGYSAIEGARYYGIGNEAMGPLVGACLVVADGLWLRFPNRHPLLWGGLLLVTALLGSPLAGAKAGGLIVAPAAFGSYTWLRSGRRWDWRIGALMLAGMAALLAGVAVLDSRMGTGNQSHFGQAVGRLLSGGAGEWRDIIGRKLAVEGRLLYHSAWAVPLWGGLACLLGQARRHGGLGQALLRSALVAVIACLAVNDAGTVAASLCLAAVWGRWITWGQRKAAA
;
A
#
# COMPACT_ATOMS: atom_id res chain seq x y z
N MET A 1 -12.47 49.99 10.01
CA MET A 1 -13.62 49.13 10.34
C MET A 1 -13.85 48.18 9.16
N ARG A 2 -13.30 46.97 9.22
CA ARG A 2 -13.43 45.95 8.16
C ARG A 2 -14.43 44.90 8.66
N GLY A 3 -15.60 44.84 8.03
CA GLY A 3 -16.64 43.87 8.35
C GLY A 3 -16.30 42.50 7.75
N SER A 4 -16.18 41.50 8.60
CA SER A 4 -16.09 40.08 8.24
C SER A 4 -17.35 39.64 7.48
N PRO A 5 -17.27 38.76 6.47
CA PRO A 5 -18.46 38.19 5.85
C PRO A 5 -19.18 37.28 6.87
N PRO A 6 -20.51 37.17 6.81
CA PRO A 6 -21.27 36.41 7.79
C PRO A 6 -20.97 34.92 7.64
N ARG A 7 -20.41 34.32 8.70
CA ARG A 7 -20.37 32.86 8.86
C ARG A 7 -21.83 32.37 8.90
N LEU A 8 -22.23 31.56 7.91
CA LEU A 8 -23.50 30.86 7.93
C LEU A 8 -23.61 30.04 9.23
N ARG A 9 -24.66 30.32 10.03
CA ARG A 9 -24.89 29.65 11.31
C ARG A 9 -25.16 28.14 11.10
N PRO A 10 -24.67 27.25 11.99
CA PRO A 10 -24.78 25.78 11.87
C PRO A 10 -26.18 25.21 12.13
N TRP A 11 -27.22 26.05 12.14
CA TRP A 11 -28.60 25.64 12.42
C TRP A 11 -29.35 25.16 11.18
N GLY A 12 -28.96 25.61 9.98
CA GLY A 12 -29.60 25.22 8.71
C GLY A 12 -29.37 23.76 8.31
N SER A 13 -28.19 23.20 8.60
CA SER A 13 -27.86 21.81 8.25
C SER A 13 -28.66 20.78 9.03
N ARG A 14 -28.99 21.08 10.30
CA ARG A 14 -29.75 20.20 11.21
C ARG A 14 -31.20 20.03 10.77
N ILE A 15 -31.84 21.12 10.37
CA ILE A 15 -33.24 21.12 9.89
C ILE A 15 -33.32 20.45 8.51
N PHE A 16 -32.30 20.60 7.68
CA PHE A 16 -32.30 20.07 6.31
C PHE A 16 -32.21 18.54 6.25
N LEU A 17 -31.39 17.87 7.08
CA LEU A 17 -31.37 16.39 7.10
C LEU A 17 -32.68 15.80 7.63
N LEU A 18 -33.25 16.43 8.67
CA LEU A 18 -34.57 16.05 9.18
C LEU A 18 -35.65 16.28 8.14
N ALA A 19 -35.63 17.41 7.43
CA ALA A 19 -36.53 17.67 6.32
C ALA A 19 -36.30 16.67 5.16
N LEU A 20 -35.06 16.25 4.90
CA LEU A 20 -34.70 15.23 3.90
C LEU A 20 -35.35 13.88 4.21
N LEU A 21 -35.31 13.47 5.49
CA LEU A 21 -35.90 12.23 6.01
C LEU A 21 -37.42 12.34 6.28
N LEU A 22 -37.94 13.55 6.52
CA LEU A 22 -39.36 13.84 6.78
C LEU A 22 -40.16 14.05 5.47
N LEU A 23 -39.53 14.51 4.39
CA LEU A 23 -40.15 14.73 3.08
C LEU A 23 -39.95 13.57 2.10
N ALA A 24 -39.15 12.56 2.47
CA ALA A 24 -39.05 11.34 1.68
C ALA A 24 -40.31 10.50 1.92
N PRO A 25 -41.08 10.13 0.87
CA PRO A 25 -42.15 9.16 1.04
C PRO A 25 -41.52 7.85 1.57
N PRO A 26 -42.18 7.12 2.48
CA PRO A 26 -41.72 5.80 2.90
C PRO A 26 -41.67 4.91 1.67
N CYS A 27 -40.47 4.70 1.13
CA CYS A 27 -40.25 3.81 0.00
C CYS A 27 -40.02 2.41 0.56
N ALA A 28 -40.68 1.40 0.02
CA ALA A 28 -40.40 -0.01 0.31
C ALA A 28 -39.01 -0.48 -0.23
N ALA A 29 -38.15 0.46 -0.63
CA ALA A 29 -36.86 0.22 -1.27
C ALA A 29 -35.69 0.47 -0.30
N LYS A 30 -34.53 -0.14 -0.59
CA LYS A 30 -33.33 -0.08 0.27
C LYS A 30 -32.90 1.37 0.52
N THR A 31 -32.65 1.71 1.78
CA THR A 31 -32.07 3.00 2.18
C THR A 31 -30.65 2.82 2.68
N LEU A 32 -29.73 3.69 2.27
CA LEU A 32 -28.37 3.80 2.79
C LEU A 32 -28.10 5.23 3.23
N VAL A 33 -27.62 5.41 4.46
CA VAL A 33 -27.11 6.70 4.95
C VAL A 33 -25.59 6.58 5.14
N VAL A 34 -24.85 7.53 4.59
CA VAL A 34 -23.40 7.65 4.75
C VAL A 34 -23.11 8.93 5.53
N LEU A 35 -22.61 8.80 6.74
CA LEU A 35 -22.23 9.91 7.62
C LEU A 35 -20.72 10.12 7.55
N LEU A 36 -20.29 11.30 7.11
CA LEU A 36 -18.89 11.72 7.09
C LEU A 36 -18.59 12.55 8.34
N LEU A 37 -17.53 12.16 9.06
CA LEU A 37 -16.97 12.86 10.21
C LEU A 37 -15.51 13.29 9.94
N PRO A 38 -15.27 14.25 9.03
CA PRO A 38 -13.93 14.65 8.60
C PRO A 38 -13.03 15.07 9.76
N GLY A 39 -11.76 14.70 9.65
CA GLY A 39 -10.72 15.06 10.62
C GLY A 39 -10.79 14.34 11.96
N THR A 40 -11.64 13.33 12.13
CA THR A 40 -11.80 12.61 13.41
C THR A 40 -11.07 11.25 13.41
N SER A 41 -10.50 10.87 14.55
CA SER A 41 -9.83 9.58 14.78
C SER A 41 -10.74 8.57 15.51
N LEU A 42 -10.35 7.30 15.51
CA LEU A 42 -11.07 6.27 16.29
C LEU A 42 -11.04 6.61 17.79
N ALA A 43 -9.95 7.20 18.27
CA ALA A 43 -9.83 7.62 19.65
C ALA A 43 -10.80 8.77 20.00
N ASP A 44 -11.06 9.69 19.06
CA ASP A 44 -12.05 10.75 19.25
C ASP A 44 -13.47 10.18 19.34
N TRP A 45 -13.80 9.18 18.51
CA TRP A 45 -15.10 8.49 18.56
C TRP A 45 -15.32 7.79 19.90
N ARG A 46 -14.28 7.15 20.44
CA ARG A 46 -14.34 6.47 21.75
C ARG A 46 -14.46 7.43 22.93
N ARG A 47 -13.84 8.60 22.85
CA ARG A 47 -13.83 9.60 23.95
C ARG A 47 -15.03 10.54 23.93
N ALA A 48 -15.68 10.71 22.78
CA ALA A 48 -16.83 11.61 22.64
C ALA A 48 -18.04 11.12 23.45
N ASP A 49 -18.82 12.05 23.97
CA ASP A 49 -20.17 11.82 24.49
C ASP A 49 -21.12 11.58 23.30
N ALA A 50 -21.18 10.34 22.83
CA ALA A 50 -21.83 9.93 21.60
C ALA A 50 -22.50 8.54 21.73
N PRO A 51 -23.60 8.43 22.51
CA PRO A 51 -24.24 7.15 22.82
C PRO A 51 -24.76 6.40 21.58
N ALA A 52 -25.32 7.10 20.58
CA ALA A 52 -25.83 6.43 19.38
C ALA A 52 -24.68 5.86 18.54
N LEU A 53 -23.58 6.60 18.42
CA LEU A 53 -22.37 6.14 17.75
C LEU A 53 -21.75 4.94 18.49
N HIS A 54 -21.72 4.97 19.82
CA HIS A 54 -21.21 3.84 20.62
C HIS A 54 -22.07 2.58 20.43
N GLU A 55 -23.39 2.72 20.37
CA GLU A 55 -24.30 1.61 20.07
C GLU A 55 -24.04 1.02 18.67
N ILE A 56 -23.90 1.89 17.66
CA ILE A 56 -23.57 1.49 16.28
C ILE A 56 -22.21 0.76 16.22
N ILE A 57 -21.22 1.27 16.93
CA ILE A 57 -19.88 0.69 17.00
C ILE A 57 -19.93 -0.69 17.70
N ALA A 58 -20.75 -0.84 18.75
CA ALA A 58 -20.89 -2.10 19.49
C ALA A 58 -21.67 -3.17 18.72
N THR A 59 -22.67 -2.77 17.93
CA THR A 59 -23.58 -3.69 17.23
C THR A 59 -23.29 -3.83 15.72
N GLY A 60 -22.39 -3.03 15.18
CA GLY A 60 -21.99 -3.03 13.78
C GLY A 60 -20.64 -3.67 13.50
N ALA A 61 -20.21 -3.58 12.24
CA ALA A 61 -18.89 -4.01 11.80
C ALA A 61 -17.93 -2.83 11.72
N VAL A 62 -16.77 -2.92 12.37
CA VAL A 62 -15.79 -1.83 12.51
C VAL A 62 -14.49 -2.14 11.77
N ALA A 63 -13.84 -1.12 11.23
CA ALA A 63 -12.47 -1.20 10.76
C ALA A 63 -11.77 0.16 10.86
N VAL A 64 -10.46 0.15 10.67
CA VAL A 64 -9.71 1.35 10.30
C VAL A 64 -9.45 1.35 8.80
N MET A 65 -9.49 2.53 8.21
CA MET A 65 -9.47 2.77 6.78
C MET A 65 -8.19 3.50 6.39
N ASN A 66 -7.46 2.98 5.40
CA ASN A 66 -6.41 3.74 4.74
C ASN A 66 -7.04 4.84 3.87
N THR A 67 -6.61 6.07 4.09
CA THR A 67 -7.15 7.28 3.44
C THR A 67 -6.27 7.80 2.31
N ARG A 68 -5.36 6.98 1.76
CA ARG A 68 -4.45 7.42 0.69
C ARG A 68 -5.21 7.79 -0.57
N THR A 69 -4.90 8.96 -1.11
CA THR A 69 -5.47 9.50 -2.35
C THR A 69 -4.38 9.71 -3.40
N ALA A 70 -4.76 10.12 -4.62
CA ALA A 70 -3.78 10.66 -5.54
C ALA A 70 -3.41 12.08 -5.08
N ARG A 71 -2.13 12.43 -5.17
CA ARG A 71 -1.63 13.75 -4.77
C ARG A 71 -1.62 14.70 -5.97
N LEU A 72 -1.99 15.95 -5.73
CA LEU A 72 -1.88 16.97 -6.77
C LEU A 72 -0.40 17.25 -7.08
N PRO A 73 -0.05 17.54 -8.35
CA PRO A 73 1.30 17.96 -8.68
C PRO A 73 1.75 19.22 -7.92
N SER A 74 0.81 20.14 -7.65
CA SER A 74 1.02 21.39 -6.93
C SER A 74 1.11 21.24 -5.41
N ASP A 75 0.54 20.18 -4.85
CA ASP A 75 0.60 19.87 -3.42
C ASP A 75 0.82 18.37 -3.21
N ARG A 76 2.10 18.03 -3.01
CA ARG A 76 2.53 16.66 -2.73
C ARG A 76 2.68 16.37 -1.24
N VAL A 77 2.34 17.31 -0.36
CA VAL A 77 2.67 17.20 1.06
C VAL A 77 1.66 16.29 1.78
N ARG A 78 0.37 16.43 1.49
CA ARG A 78 -0.69 15.72 2.22
C ARG A 78 -1.91 15.37 1.36
N GLU A 79 -2.54 14.25 1.67
CA GLU A 79 -3.87 13.90 1.20
C GLU A 79 -4.91 14.91 1.73
N THR A 80 -5.65 15.55 0.84
CA THR A 80 -6.69 16.53 1.21
C THR A 80 -8.03 15.84 1.47
N PRO A 81 -8.89 16.39 2.36
CA PRO A 81 -10.27 15.90 2.54
C PRO A 81 -11.05 15.85 1.22
N GLU A 82 -10.81 16.82 0.34
CA GLU A 82 -11.41 16.89 -0.99
C GLU A 82 -11.00 15.72 -1.88
N SER A 83 -9.71 15.38 -1.90
CA SER A 83 -9.22 14.21 -2.62
C SER A 83 -9.79 12.91 -2.05
N ALA A 84 -9.99 12.86 -0.72
CA ALA A 84 -10.58 11.71 -0.06
C ALA A 84 -12.04 11.53 -0.47
N ALA A 85 -12.83 12.60 -0.49
CA ALA A 85 -14.21 12.57 -0.96
C ALA A 85 -14.33 12.14 -2.44
N LEU A 86 -13.49 12.67 -3.33
CA LEU A 86 -13.43 12.20 -4.72
C LEU A 86 -13.04 10.73 -4.82
N THR A 87 -12.10 10.27 -4.01
CA THR A 87 -11.63 8.87 -4.00
C THR A 87 -12.74 7.91 -3.56
N LEU A 88 -13.53 8.29 -2.54
CA LEU A 88 -14.71 7.54 -2.11
C LEU A 88 -15.73 7.39 -3.26
N GLY A 89 -16.06 8.49 -3.95
CA GLY A 89 -17.03 8.45 -5.07
C GLY A 89 -16.52 7.74 -6.33
N ALA A 90 -15.21 7.79 -6.60
CA ALA A 90 -14.61 7.18 -7.78
C ALA A 90 -14.33 5.67 -7.60
N GLY A 91 -14.04 5.22 -6.37
CA GLY A 91 -13.51 3.87 -6.13
C GLY A 91 -12.05 3.69 -6.60
N ALA A 92 -11.37 4.80 -6.90
CA ALA A 92 -9.99 4.86 -7.34
C ALA A 92 -9.33 6.10 -6.72
N ARG A 93 -8.01 6.08 -6.53
CA ARG A 93 -7.26 7.19 -5.93
C ARG A 93 -7.38 8.43 -6.80
N ALA A 94 -8.23 9.37 -6.39
CA ALA A 94 -8.47 10.62 -7.08
C ALA A 94 -7.73 11.77 -6.37
N ALA A 95 -7.45 12.84 -7.12
CA ALA A 95 -6.83 14.06 -6.64
C ALA A 95 -7.79 15.24 -6.84
N GLY A 96 -7.86 16.14 -5.87
CA GLY A 96 -8.62 17.39 -5.97
C GLY A 96 -8.27 18.37 -4.86
N GLY A 97 -8.21 19.65 -5.23
CA GLY A 97 -8.05 20.76 -4.29
C GLY A 97 -9.41 21.27 -3.81
N SER A 98 -9.44 22.50 -3.31
CA SER A 98 -10.68 23.15 -2.86
C SER A 98 -11.73 23.27 -3.96
N GLU A 99 -11.32 23.27 -5.24
CA GLU A 99 -12.22 23.23 -6.39
C GLU A 99 -13.11 21.98 -6.42
N ALA A 100 -12.67 20.86 -5.84
CA ALA A 100 -13.40 19.60 -5.90
C ALA A 100 -14.72 19.63 -5.14
N THR A 101 -14.86 20.57 -4.19
CA THR A 101 -16.05 20.69 -3.35
C THR A 101 -16.81 22.01 -3.54
N ASP A 102 -16.41 22.86 -4.51
CA ASP A 102 -17.14 24.09 -4.89
C ASP A 102 -18.38 23.77 -5.74
N PHE A 103 -19.33 23.07 -5.12
CA PHE A 103 -20.66 22.83 -5.67
C PHE A 103 -21.55 24.04 -5.46
N ARG A 104 -22.26 24.43 -6.52
CA ARG A 104 -23.18 25.56 -6.51
C ARG A 104 -24.52 25.13 -7.02
N ARG A 105 -25.59 25.70 -6.45
CA ARG A 105 -26.92 25.57 -7.02
C ARG A 105 -26.92 26.08 -8.46
N THR A 106 -27.66 25.41 -9.34
CA THR A 106 -27.73 25.75 -10.77
C THR A 106 -28.11 27.21 -11.03
N ASP A 107 -28.98 27.78 -10.20
CA ASP A 107 -29.49 29.15 -10.27
C ASP A 107 -28.57 30.21 -9.61
N ALA A 108 -27.55 29.79 -8.84
CA ALA A 108 -26.68 30.72 -8.13
C ALA A 108 -25.74 31.46 -9.10
N VAL A 109 -25.59 32.78 -8.92
CA VAL A 109 -24.63 33.59 -9.69
C VAL A 109 -23.21 33.31 -9.19
N VAL A 110 -22.29 33.04 -10.11
CA VAL A 110 -20.87 32.80 -9.80
C VAL A 110 -20.18 34.14 -9.52
N PRO A 111 -19.60 34.34 -8.31
CA PRO A 111 -18.89 35.56 -7.95
C PRO A 111 -17.77 35.87 -8.94
N GLY A 112 -17.65 37.14 -9.35
CA GLY A 112 -16.61 37.61 -10.28
C GLY A 112 -16.86 37.31 -11.77
N VAL A 113 -17.86 36.47 -12.11
CA VAL A 113 -18.22 36.16 -13.51
C VAL A 113 -19.57 36.76 -13.90
N GLY A 114 -20.51 36.90 -12.95
CA GLY A 114 -21.80 37.55 -13.19
C GLY A 114 -22.82 36.71 -13.97
N VAL A 115 -22.54 35.42 -14.20
CA VAL A 115 -23.46 34.47 -14.84
C VAL A 115 -23.85 33.38 -13.84
N THR A 116 -24.98 32.70 -14.07
CA THR A 116 -25.38 31.56 -13.24
C THR A 116 -24.37 30.41 -13.34
N ALA A 117 -24.26 29.62 -12.28
CA ALA A 117 -23.40 28.43 -12.24
C ALA A 117 -23.76 27.47 -13.37
N TRP A 118 -25.05 27.34 -13.66
CA TRP A 118 -25.55 26.68 -14.87
C TRP A 118 -24.92 27.21 -16.16
N ALA A 119 -25.03 28.51 -16.44
CA ALA A 119 -24.59 29.08 -17.71
C ALA A 119 -23.08 28.90 -17.89
N LEU A 120 -22.31 29.03 -16.80
CA LEU A 120 -20.87 28.79 -16.83
C LEU A 120 -20.54 27.31 -17.03
N TYR A 121 -21.24 26.41 -16.35
CA TYR A 121 -21.08 24.96 -16.49
C TYR A 121 -21.39 24.51 -17.93
N ALA A 122 -22.54 24.91 -18.48
CA ALA A 122 -22.98 24.53 -19.82
C ALA A 122 -21.97 24.97 -20.90
N ARG A 123 -21.39 26.16 -20.75
CA ARG A 123 -20.31 26.66 -21.63
C ARG A 123 -19.02 25.84 -21.54
N ARG A 124 -18.71 25.26 -20.38
CA ARG A 124 -17.47 24.50 -20.16
C ARG A 124 -17.59 23.02 -20.51
N MET A 125 -18.74 22.42 -20.21
CA MET A 125 -18.97 20.99 -20.38
C MET A 125 -19.66 20.65 -21.70
N GLY A 126 -20.32 21.62 -22.36
CA GLY A 126 -21.10 21.37 -23.57
C GLY A 126 -22.37 20.53 -23.33
N LEU A 127 -22.76 20.35 -22.07
CA LEU A 127 -23.88 19.51 -21.64
C LEU A 127 -25.03 20.38 -21.13
N ARG A 128 -26.25 19.80 -21.15
CA ARG A 128 -27.43 20.37 -20.49
C ARG A 128 -27.72 19.60 -19.17
N PRO A 129 -27.18 20.01 -18.01
CA PRO A 129 -27.61 19.48 -16.71
C PRO A 129 -29.12 19.67 -16.40
N PRO A 130 -29.64 19.06 -15.32
CA PRO A 130 -31.01 19.29 -14.87
C PRO A 130 -31.25 20.75 -14.44
N PRO A 131 -32.49 21.28 -14.59
CA PRO A 131 -32.83 22.66 -14.25
C PRO A 131 -32.61 23.02 -12.78
N ALA A 132 -32.80 22.04 -11.89
CA ALA A 132 -32.56 22.14 -10.46
C ALA A 132 -31.47 21.14 -10.06
N GLY A 133 -30.63 21.49 -9.06
CA GLY A 133 -29.56 20.62 -8.58
C GLY A 133 -28.34 21.42 -8.16
N GLN A 134 -27.23 20.71 -7.93
CA GLN A 134 -25.92 21.32 -7.70
C GLN A 134 -24.92 20.89 -8.77
N VAL A 135 -24.08 21.83 -9.20
CA VAL A 135 -23.06 21.62 -10.24
C VAL A 135 -21.71 22.12 -9.76
N ASN A 136 -20.65 21.38 -10.10
CA ASN A 136 -19.28 21.85 -9.95
C ASN A 136 -18.79 22.44 -11.29
N VAL A 137 -18.65 23.77 -11.35
CA VAL A 137 -18.21 24.48 -12.58
C VAL A 137 -16.75 24.20 -12.95
N GLN A 138 -15.95 23.64 -12.05
CA GLN A 138 -14.55 23.28 -12.24
C GLN A 138 -14.36 21.77 -12.49
N TRP A 139 -15.44 20.99 -12.61
CA TRP A 139 -15.37 19.57 -12.94
C TRP A 139 -14.52 19.21 -14.17
N PRO A 140 -14.57 19.93 -15.32
CA PRO A 140 -13.70 19.60 -16.45
C PRO A 140 -12.20 19.79 -16.16
N ARG A 141 -11.84 20.63 -15.18
CA ARG A 141 -10.45 20.73 -14.71
C ARG A 141 -10.06 19.47 -13.92
N LEU A 142 -10.91 19.04 -13.00
CA LEU A 142 -10.71 17.82 -12.20
C LEU A 142 -10.59 16.57 -13.08
N LEU A 143 -11.43 16.45 -14.12
CA LEU A 143 -11.36 15.37 -15.09
C LEU A 143 -10.00 15.34 -15.81
N ARG A 144 -9.50 16.48 -16.29
CA ARG A 144 -8.18 16.57 -16.94
C ARG A 144 -7.03 16.24 -15.97
N GLU A 145 -7.09 16.76 -14.75
CA GLU A 145 -6.04 16.54 -13.75
C GLU A 145 -5.97 15.08 -13.30
N ASN A 146 -7.12 14.41 -13.16
CA ASN A 146 -7.16 12.99 -12.80
C ASN A 146 -6.82 12.07 -13.99
N ALA A 147 -7.23 12.41 -15.21
CA ALA A 147 -6.81 11.69 -16.42
C ALA A 147 -5.28 11.68 -16.59
N ALA A 148 -4.58 12.73 -16.12
CA ALA A 148 -3.13 12.81 -16.16
C ALA A 148 -2.39 11.96 -15.11
N GLN A 149 -3.09 11.34 -14.15
CA GLN A 149 -2.48 10.53 -13.08
C GLN A 149 -2.01 9.14 -13.59
N GLY A 150 -2.33 8.78 -14.84
CA GLY A 150 -1.84 7.58 -15.51
C GLY A 150 -2.44 6.27 -15.00
N TYR A 151 -3.64 6.36 -14.41
CA TYR A 151 -4.55 5.27 -14.09
C TYR A 151 -5.94 5.65 -14.60
N ASP A 152 -6.78 4.65 -14.86
CA ASP A 152 -8.18 4.88 -15.23
C ASP A 152 -8.99 5.31 -13.99
N ILE A 153 -9.23 6.61 -13.87
CA ILE A 153 -9.96 7.23 -12.75
C ILE A 153 -11.24 7.83 -13.32
N HIS A 154 -12.37 7.17 -13.04
CA HIS A 154 -13.69 7.70 -13.39
C HIS A 154 -14.26 8.44 -12.19
N LEU A 155 -14.25 9.78 -12.23
CA LEU A 155 -14.90 10.57 -11.18
C LEU A 155 -16.41 10.32 -11.22
N GLY A 156 -17.07 10.26 -10.06
CA GLY A 156 -18.52 10.03 -9.96
C GLY A 156 -19.00 8.62 -10.34
N ASN A 157 -18.09 7.65 -10.40
CA ASN A 157 -18.35 6.25 -10.72
C ASN A 157 -19.47 5.63 -9.89
N LEU A 158 -19.45 5.86 -8.56
CA LEU A 158 -20.48 5.37 -7.66
C LEU A 158 -21.86 5.95 -7.97
N ALA A 159 -21.95 7.28 -8.05
CA ALA A 159 -23.24 7.94 -8.24
C ALA A 159 -23.87 7.59 -9.59
N GLU A 160 -23.06 7.45 -10.64
CA GLU A 160 -23.54 7.00 -11.94
C GLU A 160 -24.03 5.55 -11.92
N ALA A 161 -23.32 4.64 -11.24
CA ALA A 161 -23.74 3.25 -11.06
C ALA A 161 -25.09 3.15 -10.34
N LEU A 162 -25.23 3.88 -9.23
CA LEU A 162 -26.45 3.92 -8.44
C LEU A 162 -27.64 4.46 -9.24
N ARG A 163 -27.45 5.55 -9.99
CA ARG A 163 -28.52 6.11 -10.85
C ARG A 163 -28.93 5.14 -11.95
N ARG A 164 -27.98 4.43 -12.59
CA ARG A 164 -28.30 3.38 -13.57
C ARG A 164 -29.10 2.23 -12.97
N ALA A 165 -28.92 1.94 -11.70
CA ALA A 165 -29.71 0.97 -10.93
C ALA A 165 -31.03 1.54 -10.38
N GLY A 166 -31.40 2.79 -10.72
CA GLY A 166 -32.62 3.43 -10.24
C GLY A 166 -32.58 3.91 -8.79
N VAL A 167 -31.39 4.01 -8.18
CA VAL A 167 -31.18 4.51 -6.81
C VAL A 167 -30.98 6.03 -6.85
N SER A 168 -31.71 6.76 -6.01
CA SER A 168 -31.49 8.20 -5.84
C SER A 168 -30.26 8.47 -4.99
N VAL A 169 -29.39 9.38 -5.42
CA VAL A 169 -28.18 9.77 -4.67
C VAL A 169 -28.31 11.23 -4.24
N ARG A 170 -28.20 11.48 -2.94
CA ARG A 170 -28.40 12.80 -2.32
C ARG A 170 -27.19 13.18 -1.48
N ALA A 171 -26.94 14.48 -1.39
CA ALA A 171 -25.94 15.05 -0.50
C ALA A 171 -26.56 16.08 0.45
N ALA A 172 -26.03 16.16 1.67
CA ALA A 172 -26.43 17.13 2.68
C ALA A 172 -25.24 17.55 3.55
N GLY A 173 -25.41 18.66 4.27
CA GLY A 173 -24.44 19.15 5.24
C GLY A 173 -23.26 19.87 4.61
N GLY A 174 -22.05 19.48 5.01
CA GLY A 174 -20.80 20.08 4.55
C GLY A 174 -20.44 19.76 3.08
N PRO A 175 -19.34 20.37 2.60
CA PRO A 175 -18.97 20.38 1.18
C PRO A 175 -18.48 19.02 0.66
N LEU A 176 -17.99 18.11 1.53
CA LEU A 176 -17.46 16.80 1.11
C LEU A 176 -18.55 15.87 0.58
N ALA A 177 -19.76 15.95 1.12
CA ALA A 177 -20.88 15.10 0.71
C ALA A 177 -21.21 15.28 -0.78
N TRP A 178 -21.10 16.50 -1.31
CA TRP A 178 -21.38 16.79 -2.72
C TRP A 178 -20.36 16.15 -3.66
N ALA A 179 -19.08 16.13 -3.27
CA ALA A 179 -18.03 15.48 -4.05
C ALA A 179 -18.19 13.96 -4.12
N VAL A 180 -18.64 13.31 -3.03
CA VAL A 180 -18.94 11.87 -3.02
C VAL A 180 -20.18 11.54 -3.85
N ALA A 181 -21.21 12.40 -3.79
CA ALA A 181 -22.51 12.17 -4.43
C ALA A 181 -22.61 12.60 -5.90
N ALA A 182 -21.60 13.31 -6.41
CA ALA A 182 -21.59 13.80 -7.79
C ALA A 182 -21.44 12.64 -8.79
N ASP A 183 -22.17 12.73 -9.90
CA ASP A 183 -22.00 11.83 -11.04
C ASP A 183 -20.75 12.17 -11.88
N GLY A 184 -20.50 11.39 -12.94
CA GLY A 184 -19.35 11.62 -13.82
C GLY A 184 -19.33 12.98 -14.53
N GLN A 185 -20.42 13.73 -14.46
CA GLN A 185 -20.53 15.09 -15.02
C GLN A 185 -20.35 16.17 -13.94
N GLY A 186 -20.15 15.81 -12.67
CA GLY A 186 -20.00 16.77 -11.58
C GLY A 186 -21.33 17.38 -11.17
N VAL A 187 -22.42 16.62 -11.34
CA VAL A 187 -23.78 17.05 -11.04
C VAL A 187 -24.37 16.20 -9.92
N VAL A 188 -24.99 16.86 -8.95
CA VAL A 188 -25.87 16.22 -7.96
C VAL A 188 -27.31 16.62 -8.31
N ALA A 189 -28.04 15.65 -8.86
CA ALA A 189 -29.43 15.83 -9.27
C ALA A 189 -30.34 16.15 -8.07
N PRO A 190 -31.46 16.86 -8.29
CA PRO A 190 -32.43 17.14 -7.25
C PRO A 190 -33.20 15.86 -6.89
N ASN A 191 -33.81 15.84 -5.70
CA ASN A 191 -34.53 14.67 -5.21
C ASN A 191 -35.66 14.29 -6.20
N SER A 192 -35.53 13.14 -6.84
CA SER A 192 -36.50 12.60 -7.79
C SER A 192 -37.20 11.34 -7.30
N GLY A 193 -36.79 10.79 -6.14
CA GLY A 193 -37.24 9.47 -5.69
C GLY A 193 -36.70 8.35 -6.60
N GLY A 194 -35.97 7.40 -6.03
CA GLY A 194 -35.47 6.24 -6.78
C GLY A 194 -36.34 5.01 -6.51
N ALA A 195 -36.88 4.38 -7.57
CA ALA A 195 -37.58 3.11 -7.44
C ALA A 195 -36.66 1.98 -6.92
N GLY A 196 -35.34 2.11 -7.14
CA GLY A 196 -34.32 1.17 -6.67
C GLY A 196 -33.80 1.42 -5.24
N GLY A 197 -34.23 2.51 -4.59
CA GLY A 197 -33.78 2.88 -3.24
C GLY A 197 -33.18 4.29 -3.18
N GLU A 198 -32.61 4.62 -2.02
CA GLU A 198 -32.02 5.92 -1.74
C GLU A 198 -30.66 5.80 -1.02
N CYS A 199 -29.69 6.59 -1.49
CA CYS A 199 -28.37 6.75 -0.89
C CYS A 199 -28.18 8.22 -0.49
N ILE A 200 -28.04 8.49 0.81
CA ILE A 200 -27.88 9.83 1.37
C ILE A 200 -26.46 9.96 1.91
N VAL A 201 -25.65 10.84 1.32
CA VAL A 201 -24.34 11.23 1.86
C VAL A 201 -24.50 12.49 2.68
N TRP A 202 -24.10 12.45 3.94
CA TRP A 202 -24.19 13.57 4.86
C TRP A 202 -22.83 13.88 5.45
N ASP A 203 -22.33 15.07 5.18
CA ASP A 203 -21.14 15.61 5.83
C ASP A 203 -21.56 16.38 7.09
N ALA A 204 -21.27 15.78 8.25
CA ALA A 204 -21.62 16.35 9.55
C ALA A 204 -20.53 17.25 10.14
N GLY A 205 -19.39 17.40 9.47
CA GLY A 205 -18.20 18.06 10.01
C GLY A 205 -17.51 17.24 11.11
N GLY A 206 -16.49 17.83 11.73
CA GLY A 206 -15.63 17.13 12.71
C GLY A 206 -16.15 17.06 14.15
N ASP A 207 -17.37 17.54 14.45
CA ASP A 207 -17.93 17.50 15.81
C ASP A 207 -18.76 16.22 16.02
N VAL A 208 -18.12 15.22 16.62
CA VAL A 208 -18.71 13.88 16.87
C VAL A 208 -19.98 13.97 17.72
N ALA A 209 -19.98 14.77 18.79
CA ALA A 209 -21.13 14.90 19.69
C ALA A 209 -22.31 15.63 19.01
N ALA A 210 -22.03 16.59 18.12
CA ALA A 210 -23.08 17.21 17.32
C ALA A 210 -23.67 16.27 16.26
N ALA A 211 -22.85 15.40 15.66
CA ALA A 211 -23.31 14.40 14.71
C ALA A 211 -24.18 13.32 15.40
N ASP A 212 -23.79 12.86 16.59
CA ASP A 212 -24.50 11.84 17.36
C ASP A 212 -25.97 12.19 17.66
N ARG A 213 -26.23 13.46 18.05
CA ARG A 213 -27.60 13.96 18.28
C ARG A 213 -28.52 13.87 17.06
N VAL A 214 -27.95 13.86 15.86
CA VAL A 214 -28.70 13.65 14.63
C VAL A 214 -28.78 12.16 14.32
N LEU A 215 -27.70 11.43 14.54
CA LEU A 215 -27.61 9.98 14.35
C LEU A 215 -28.70 9.22 15.11
N GLY A 216 -28.96 9.57 16.38
CA GLY A 216 -30.05 8.97 17.16
C GLY A 216 -31.43 9.17 16.52
N ARG A 217 -31.65 10.28 15.80
CA ARG A 217 -32.90 10.54 15.06
C ARG A 217 -32.95 9.86 13.68
N VAL A 218 -31.79 9.56 13.11
CA VAL A 218 -31.65 8.80 11.86
C VAL A 218 -31.95 7.33 12.15
N LEU A 219 -31.34 6.73 13.18
CA LEU A 219 -31.51 5.33 13.57
C LEU A 219 -32.99 4.95 13.73
N ALA A 220 -33.78 5.81 14.37
CA ALA A 220 -35.23 5.61 14.52
C ALA A 220 -36.01 5.55 13.20
N ARG A 221 -35.44 6.02 12.08
CA ARG A 221 -36.09 6.08 10.76
C ARG A 221 -35.54 5.08 9.74
N ILE A 222 -34.35 4.53 9.95
CA ILE A 222 -33.69 3.62 9.01
C ILE A 222 -33.74 2.16 9.49
N ALA A 223 -34.83 1.74 10.16
CA ALA A 223 -34.95 0.42 10.78
C ALA A 223 -34.61 -0.75 9.82
N ASP A 224 -34.96 -0.63 8.54
CA ASP A 224 -34.67 -1.62 7.48
C ASP A 224 -33.52 -1.18 6.53
N GLY A 225 -32.81 -0.11 6.87
CA GLY A 225 -31.75 0.50 6.07
C GLY A 225 -30.34 0.26 6.61
N ARG A 226 -29.33 0.65 5.83
CA ARG A 226 -27.92 0.55 6.21
C ARG A 226 -27.37 1.93 6.57
N LEU A 227 -26.46 1.95 7.53
CA LEU A 227 -25.70 3.12 7.94
C LEU A 227 -24.20 2.86 7.78
N ILE A 228 -23.49 3.80 7.19
CA ILE A 228 -22.03 3.83 7.18
C ILE A 228 -21.61 5.13 7.86
N VAL A 229 -20.85 5.04 8.95
CA VAL A 229 -20.19 6.22 9.54
C VAL A 229 -18.70 6.09 9.27
N LEU A 230 -18.08 7.11 8.70
CA LEU A 230 -16.65 7.09 8.40
C LEU A 230 -16.02 8.48 8.55
N SER A 231 -14.71 8.49 8.83
CA SER A 231 -13.89 9.69 8.70
C SER A 231 -13.10 9.59 7.37
N PRO A 232 -13.32 10.50 6.40
CA PRO A 232 -12.67 10.44 5.09
C PRO A 232 -11.17 10.78 5.16
N ASP A 233 -10.73 11.54 6.16
CA ASP A 233 -9.38 12.04 6.32
C ASP A 233 -8.96 12.13 7.79
N ALA A 234 -7.65 12.01 8.04
CA ALA A 234 -7.10 12.23 9.36
C ALA A 234 -6.87 13.72 9.60
N GLY A 235 -7.28 14.22 10.76
CA GLY A 235 -7.04 15.61 11.17
C GLY A 235 -5.54 15.95 11.24
N ASP A 236 -5.21 17.24 11.31
CA ASP A 236 -3.84 17.75 11.17
C ASP A 236 -2.88 17.16 12.22
N ALA A 237 -3.31 17.14 13.48
CA ALA A 237 -2.49 16.66 14.59
C ALA A 237 -2.23 15.14 14.53
N PRO A 238 -3.24 14.27 14.35
CA PRO A 238 -3.02 12.83 14.09
C PRO A 238 -2.11 12.59 12.87
N TYR A 239 -2.38 13.29 11.76
CA TYR A 239 -1.65 13.10 10.51
C TYR A 239 -0.14 13.37 10.66
N ALA A 240 0.23 14.41 11.42
CA ALA A 240 1.61 14.77 11.71
C ALA A 240 2.36 13.70 12.52
N HIS A 241 1.66 12.97 13.39
CA HIS A 241 2.22 11.91 14.23
C HIS A 241 2.12 10.51 13.58
N GLY A 242 1.79 10.44 12.29
CA GLY A 242 1.65 9.18 11.56
C GLY A 242 0.33 8.45 11.79
N ASP A 243 -0.57 8.99 12.61
CA ASP A 243 -1.92 8.46 12.81
C ASP A 243 -2.84 8.92 11.68
N ARG A 244 -2.75 8.19 10.57
CA ARG A 244 -3.39 8.52 9.28
C ARG A 244 -4.47 7.55 8.87
N LEU A 245 -4.67 6.48 9.64
CA LEU A 245 -5.81 5.60 9.43
C LEU A 245 -7.04 6.26 10.04
N CYS A 246 -8.20 6.03 9.45
CA CYS A 246 -9.43 6.68 9.89
C CYS A 246 -10.50 5.64 10.21
N PRO A 247 -11.35 5.87 11.22
CA PRO A 247 -12.37 4.92 11.59
C PRO A 247 -13.47 4.81 10.54
N ILE A 248 -14.02 3.60 10.42
CA ILE A 248 -15.23 3.31 9.68
C ILE A 248 -16.05 2.24 10.42
N VAL A 249 -17.36 2.44 10.46
CA VAL A 249 -18.32 1.47 10.97
C VAL A 249 -19.49 1.34 9.99
N VAL A 250 -19.94 0.11 9.80
CA VAL A 250 -21.13 -0.22 9.01
C VAL A 250 -22.13 -0.90 9.94
N TRP A 251 -23.39 -0.50 9.86
CA TRP A 251 -24.47 -0.99 10.71
C TRP A 251 -25.78 -1.14 9.93
N GLY A 252 -26.62 -2.06 10.38
CA GLY A 252 -27.94 -2.33 9.81
C GLY A 252 -28.12 -3.78 9.35
N PRO A 253 -29.22 -4.09 8.64
CA PRO A 253 -29.55 -5.45 8.25
C PRO A 253 -28.44 -6.16 7.46
N GLY A 254 -28.18 -7.42 7.84
CA GLY A 254 -27.15 -8.26 7.24
C GLY A 254 -25.71 -7.94 7.66
N VAL A 255 -25.50 -7.02 8.61
CA VAL A 255 -24.17 -6.67 9.13
C VAL A 255 -24.02 -7.21 10.56
N PRO A 256 -23.33 -8.34 10.77
CA PRO A 256 -23.11 -8.86 12.10
C PRO A 256 -22.11 -7.97 12.89
N PRO A 257 -22.22 -7.92 14.23
CA PRO A 257 -21.20 -7.30 15.07
C PRO A 257 -19.82 -7.94 14.82
N GLY A 258 -18.82 -7.12 14.50
CA GLY A 258 -17.51 -7.66 14.16
C GLY A 258 -16.59 -6.72 13.41
N LEU A 259 -15.74 -7.28 12.54
CA LEU A 259 -14.78 -6.54 11.75
C LEU A 259 -15.17 -6.51 10.27
N ILE A 260 -14.91 -5.38 9.61
CA ILE A 260 -14.96 -5.31 8.15
C ILE A 260 -13.70 -5.97 7.58
N TYR A 261 -13.87 -6.92 6.68
CA TYR A 261 -12.81 -7.56 5.92
C TYR A 261 -12.77 -6.98 4.51
N SER A 262 -11.58 -6.52 4.08
CA SER A 262 -11.35 -6.12 2.70
C SER A 262 -10.56 -7.19 1.96
N PRO A 263 -11.07 -7.72 0.83
CA PRO A 263 -10.29 -8.58 -0.05
C PRO A 263 -9.06 -7.87 -0.64
N ALA A 264 -9.06 -6.53 -0.74
CA ALA A 264 -7.91 -5.75 -1.22
C ALA A 264 -6.76 -5.75 -0.21
N THR A 265 -7.07 -5.73 1.10
CA THR A 265 -6.05 -5.77 2.17
C THR A 265 -5.79 -7.19 2.69
N ARG A 266 -6.68 -8.14 2.40
CA ARG A 266 -6.72 -9.49 2.97
C ARG A 266 -6.71 -9.49 4.51
N ARG A 267 -7.26 -8.45 5.13
CA ARG A 267 -7.21 -8.21 6.57
C ARG A 267 -8.56 -7.78 7.11
N ALA A 268 -9.03 -8.49 8.14
CA ALA A 268 -10.15 -8.03 8.96
C ALA A 268 -9.70 -6.84 9.82
N GLY A 269 -10.53 -5.80 9.86
CA GLY A 269 -10.28 -4.56 10.60
C GLY A 269 -9.41 -3.54 9.88
N LEU A 270 -8.98 -3.80 8.63
CA LEU A 270 -8.25 -2.83 7.80
C LEU A 270 -8.85 -2.80 6.39
N VAL A 271 -9.40 -1.67 5.98
CA VAL A 271 -9.98 -1.45 4.64
C VAL A 271 -9.28 -0.30 3.94
N THR A 272 -9.53 -0.10 2.65
CA THR A 272 -9.08 1.11 1.93
C THR A 272 -10.26 1.98 1.57
N ASN A 273 -10.03 3.29 1.46
CA ASN A 273 -11.05 4.23 0.97
C ASN A 273 -11.57 3.86 -0.44
N THR A 274 -10.74 3.23 -1.27
CA THR A 274 -11.15 2.74 -2.61
C THR A 274 -12.13 1.57 -2.56
N ASP A 275 -12.25 0.88 -1.42
CA ASP A 275 -13.24 -0.21 -1.24
C ASP A 275 -14.67 0.34 -1.03
N PHE A 276 -14.82 1.64 -0.73
CA PHE A 276 -16.13 2.25 -0.44
C PHE A 276 -17.10 2.18 -1.62
N ALA A 277 -16.73 2.70 -2.80
CA ALA A 277 -17.59 2.68 -3.98
C ALA A 277 -18.07 1.27 -4.37
N PRO A 278 -17.18 0.26 -4.54
CA PRO A 278 -17.65 -1.08 -4.90
C PRO A 278 -18.51 -1.72 -3.79
N SER A 279 -18.26 -1.43 -2.51
CA SER A 279 -19.10 -1.94 -1.41
C SER A 279 -20.51 -1.33 -1.39
N VAL A 280 -20.61 -0.03 -1.67
CA VAL A 280 -21.92 0.64 -1.76
C VAL A 280 -22.67 0.18 -3.01
N ALA A 281 -21.99 0.04 -4.15
CA ALA A 281 -22.59 -0.47 -5.37
C ALA A 281 -23.13 -1.90 -5.18
N ASP A 282 -22.35 -2.78 -4.53
CA ASP A 282 -22.73 -4.16 -4.22
C ASP A 282 -23.99 -4.25 -3.35
N TYR A 283 -24.11 -3.39 -2.32
CA TYR A 283 -25.32 -3.33 -1.48
C TYR A 283 -26.61 -3.10 -2.27
N PHE A 284 -26.54 -2.28 -3.32
CA PHE A 284 -27.67 -2.00 -4.23
C PHE A 284 -27.74 -2.94 -5.43
N GLY A 285 -26.78 -3.86 -5.61
CA GLY A 285 -26.68 -4.70 -6.81
C GLY A 285 -26.33 -3.92 -8.08
N ALA A 286 -25.70 -2.74 -7.94
CA ALA A 286 -25.30 -1.89 -9.05
C ALA A 286 -23.93 -2.29 -9.60
N SER A 287 -23.75 -2.18 -10.92
CA SER A 287 -22.44 -2.39 -11.57
C SER A 287 -21.75 -1.06 -11.83
N LEU A 288 -20.51 -0.92 -11.37
CA LEU A 288 -19.72 0.29 -11.60
C LEU A 288 -19.38 0.45 -13.10
N PRO A 289 -19.55 1.65 -13.69
CA PRO A 289 -19.15 1.95 -15.06
C PRO A 289 -17.71 1.57 -15.39
N VAL A 290 -16.78 1.87 -14.48
CA VAL A 290 -15.37 1.52 -14.59
C VAL A 290 -14.97 0.69 -13.38
N MET A 291 -14.15 -0.33 -13.61
CA MET A 291 -13.64 -1.19 -12.54
C MET A 291 -12.90 -0.36 -11.47
N ALA A 292 -13.39 -0.44 -10.23
CA ALA A 292 -12.74 0.18 -9.08
C ALA A 292 -11.40 -0.50 -8.75
N PHE A 293 -10.54 0.23 -8.05
CA PHE A 293 -9.31 -0.31 -7.48
C PHE A 293 -9.59 -1.18 -6.25
N GLY A 294 -10.58 -0.78 -5.44
CA GLY A 294 -11.00 -1.52 -4.26
C GLY A 294 -11.90 -2.71 -4.58
N ARG A 295 -12.32 -3.42 -3.54
CA ARG A 295 -13.21 -4.58 -3.63
C ARG A 295 -14.36 -4.46 -2.60
N PRO A 296 -15.54 -5.03 -2.87
CA PRO A 296 -16.64 -5.05 -1.91
C PRO A 296 -16.21 -5.66 -0.57
N TRP A 297 -16.68 -5.08 0.53
CA TRP A 297 -16.41 -5.57 1.87
C TRP A 297 -17.12 -6.88 2.18
N GLU A 298 -16.50 -7.67 3.04
CA GLU A 298 -17.13 -8.79 3.74
C GLU A 298 -17.19 -8.48 5.25
N TYR A 299 -18.13 -9.10 5.96
CA TYR A 299 -18.26 -8.94 7.41
C TYR A 299 -17.79 -10.20 8.12
N ARG A 300 -16.90 -10.05 9.11
CA ARG A 300 -16.36 -11.15 9.89
C ARG A 300 -16.75 -10.95 11.36
N PRO A 301 -17.63 -11.79 11.93
CA PRO A 301 -17.96 -11.73 13.34
C PRO A 301 -16.69 -11.79 14.20
N ALA A 302 -16.56 -10.88 15.15
CA ALA A 302 -15.39 -10.82 16.02
C ALA A 302 -15.77 -10.15 17.35
N PRO A 303 -15.41 -10.74 18.50
CA PRO A 303 -15.55 -10.06 19.78
C PRO A 303 -14.56 -8.88 19.85
N GLU A 304 -14.93 -7.86 20.61
CA GLU A 304 -14.06 -6.68 20.88
C GLU A 304 -13.54 -6.03 19.58
N ALA A 305 -14.37 -5.96 18.56
CA ALA A 305 -13.99 -5.50 17.22
C ALA A 305 -13.32 -4.11 17.23
N VAL A 306 -13.82 -3.21 18.08
CA VAL A 306 -13.30 -1.85 18.26
C VAL A 306 -11.87 -1.86 18.79
N ASP A 307 -11.60 -2.65 19.82
CA ASP A 307 -10.28 -2.75 20.42
C ASP A 307 -9.29 -3.44 19.47
N ARG A 308 -9.75 -4.42 18.69
CA ARG A 308 -8.96 -5.01 17.62
C ARG A 308 -8.62 -3.97 16.54
N ALA A 309 -9.58 -3.16 16.10
CA ALA A 309 -9.35 -2.09 15.13
C ALA A 309 -8.37 -1.03 15.67
N ALA A 310 -8.52 -0.62 16.92
CA ALA A 310 -7.59 0.28 17.61
C ALA A 310 -6.18 -0.34 17.76
N GLY A 311 -6.08 -1.65 17.99
CA GLY A 311 -4.81 -2.37 18.02
C GLY A 311 -4.09 -2.38 16.67
N ILE A 312 -4.84 -2.46 15.56
CA ILE A 312 -4.30 -2.35 14.19
C ILE A 312 -3.74 -0.94 13.96
N GLU A 313 -4.50 0.10 14.31
CA GLU A 313 -4.09 1.51 14.21
C GLU A 313 -2.83 1.78 15.03
N ALA A 314 -2.85 1.45 16.32
CA ALA A 314 -1.71 1.65 17.22
C ALA A 314 -0.47 0.86 16.75
N GLY A 315 -0.65 -0.36 16.23
CA GLY A 315 0.42 -1.14 15.64
C GLY A 315 1.03 -0.47 14.40
N ALA A 316 0.19 0.07 13.52
CA ALA A 316 0.64 0.79 12.33
C ALA A 316 1.41 2.08 12.69
N VAL A 317 0.94 2.83 13.69
CA VAL A 317 1.62 4.05 14.18
C VAL A 317 2.99 3.71 14.81
N ARG A 318 3.10 2.65 15.61
CA ARG A 318 4.39 2.18 16.14
C ARG A 318 5.35 1.75 15.03
N GLN A 319 4.85 1.03 14.03
CA GLN A 319 5.63 0.63 12.86
C GLN A 319 6.12 1.85 12.08
N TRP A 320 5.26 2.86 11.88
CA TRP A 320 5.61 4.12 11.20
C TRP A 320 6.76 4.84 11.91
N HIS A 321 6.69 5.01 13.23
CA HIS A 321 7.77 5.63 14.00
C HIS A 321 9.07 4.82 13.92
N GLY A 322 9.01 3.49 14.04
CA GLY A 322 10.19 2.64 13.87
C GLY A 322 10.82 2.74 12.48
N LYS A 323 10.00 2.91 11.43
CA LYS A 323 10.48 3.09 10.05
C LYS A 323 11.26 4.38 9.84
N LEU A 324 11.10 5.40 10.69
CA LEU A 324 11.90 6.63 10.63
C LEU A 324 13.40 6.36 10.87
N ALA A 325 13.76 5.25 11.51
CA ALA A 325 15.16 4.85 11.71
C ALA A 325 15.81 4.18 10.48
N LEU A 326 15.02 3.74 9.50
CA LEU A 326 15.53 2.98 8.34
C LEU A 326 16.58 3.74 7.52
N PRO A 327 16.42 5.04 7.20
CA PRO A 327 17.45 5.78 6.46
C PRO A 327 18.79 5.82 7.20
N ALA A 328 18.78 6.04 8.52
CA ALA A 328 19.99 6.05 9.33
C ALA A 328 20.67 4.68 9.35
N LEU A 329 19.90 3.60 9.48
CA LEU A 329 20.42 2.23 9.43
C LEU A 329 20.96 1.86 8.04
N ALA A 330 20.34 2.33 6.96
CA ALA A 330 20.86 2.13 5.61
C ALA A 330 22.24 2.79 5.44
N VAL A 331 22.39 4.04 5.88
CA VAL A 331 23.68 4.75 5.88
C VAL A 331 24.70 4.02 6.74
N PHE A 332 24.33 3.60 7.96
CA PHE A 332 25.18 2.80 8.84
C PHE A 332 25.68 1.53 8.14
N LEU A 333 24.79 0.75 7.52
CA LEU A 333 25.16 -0.46 6.78
C LEU A 333 26.16 -0.16 5.67
N GLY A 334 25.93 0.89 4.88
CA GLY A 334 26.83 1.24 3.79
C GLY A 334 28.21 1.69 4.27
N VAL A 335 28.27 2.55 5.30
CA VAL A 335 29.53 2.98 5.92
C VAL A 335 30.27 1.78 6.54
N TRP A 336 29.54 0.90 7.22
CA TRP A 336 30.11 -0.31 7.82
C TRP A 336 30.71 -1.24 6.77
N MET A 337 30.00 -1.49 5.67
CA MET A 337 30.47 -2.34 4.58
C MET A 337 31.72 -1.76 3.91
N VAL A 338 31.73 -0.45 3.63
CA VAL A 338 32.89 0.23 3.03
C VAL A 338 34.09 0.21 3.98
N GLY A 339 33.92 0.70 5.21
CA GLY A 339 34.99 0.73 6.21
C GLY A 339 35.52 -0.66 6.53
N GLY A 340 34.62 -1.64 6.69
CA GLY A 340 34.98 -3.03 6.94
C GLY A 340 35.77 -3.66 5.79
N THR A 341 35.43 -3.32 4.55
CA THR A 341 36.16 -3.77 3.36
C THR A 341 37.56 -3.17 3.30
N LEU A 342 37.72 -1.88 3.63
CA LEU A 342 39.04 -1.22 3.69
C LEU A 342 39.92 -1.82 4.79
N LEU A 343 39.36 -2.02 5.98
CA LEU A 343 40.07 -2.67 7.09
C LEU A 343 40.44 -4.13 6.75
N ALA A 344 39.56 -4.87 6.08
CA ALA A 344 39.87 -6.22 5.60
C ALA A 344 40.98 -6.19 4.54
N ALA A 345 41.00 -5.15 3.70
CA ALA A 345 42.02 -4.99 2.68
C ALA A 345 43.43 -4.82 3.28
N TRP A 346 43.52 -4.24 4.48
CA TRP A 346 44.72 -4.08 5.30
C TRP A 346 44.94 -5.19 6.34
N GLY A 347 44.12 -6.24 6.37
CA GLY A 347 44.24 -7.33 7.35
C GLY A 347 43.90 -6.95 8.79
N ARG A 348 43.20 -5.83 9.02
CA ARG A 348 42.87 -5.28 10.34
C ARG A 348 41.42 -5.47 10.76
N LEU A 349 40.58 -6.09 9.92
CA LEU A 349 39.17 -6.29 10.26
C LEU A 349 39.02 -7.41 11.31
N PRO A 350 38.45 -7.13 12.50
CA PRO A 350 38.18 -8.18 13.47
C PRO A 350 37.08 -9.11 12.95
N GLY A 351 37.20 -10.42 13.21
CA GLY A 351 36.32 -11.43 12.65
C GLY A 351 34.83 -11.18 12.90
N TRP A 352 34.45 -10.70 14.10
CA TRP A 352 33.06 -10.42 14.47
C TRP A 352 32.38 -9.36 13.60
N ALA A 353 33.14 -8.45 12.97
CA ALA A 353 32.60 -7.36 12.17
C ALA A 353 31.84 -7.84 10.92
N VAL A 354 32.12 -9.07 10.44
CA VAL A 354 31.43 -9.66 9.28
C VAL A 354 30.00 -10.10 9.59
N ALA A 355 29.65 -10.27 10.87
CA ALA A 355 28.32 -10.69 11.31
C ALA A 355 27.34 -9.51 11.47
N VAL A 356 27.85 -8.27 11.58
CA VAL A 356 27.05 -7.09 11.90
C VAL A 356 25.94 -6.81 10.88
N PRO A 357 26.17 -6.80 9.56
CA PRO A 357 25.09 -6.55 8.60
C PRO A 357 23.96 -7.57 8.68
N ALA A 358 24.26 -8.86 8.88
CA ALA A 358 23.25 -9.90 9.04
C ALA A 358 22.44 -9.69 10.34
N GLY A 359 23.11 -9.32 11.44
CA GLY A 359 22.44 -8.99 12.70
C GLY A 359 21.49 -7.79 12.59
N VAL A 360 21.90 -6.73 11.89
CA VAL A 360 21.05 -5.55 11.64
C VAL A 360 19.84 -5.91 10.77
N ILE A 361 20.03 -6.66 9.68
CA ILE A 361 18.92 -7.09 8.83
C ILE A 361 17.94 -7.96 9.63
N LEU A 362 18.44 -8.90 10.43
CA LEU A 362 17.60 -9.76 11.25
C LEU A 362 16.85 -8.96 12.33
N ALA A 363 17.50 -7.98 12.96
CA ALA A 363 16.83 -7.05 13.87
C ALA A 363 15.68 -6.33 13.17
N LEU A 364 15.91 -5.80 11.98
CA LEU A 364 14.89 -5.11 11.19
C LEU A 364 13.70 -6.01 10.80
N ILE A 365 13.94 -7.29 10.53
CA ILE A 365 12.89 -8.29 10.24
C ILE A 365 12.04 -8.57 11.48
N LEU A 366 12.67 -8.72 12.65
CA LEU A 366 12.01 -9.12 13.89
C LEU A 366 11.38 -7.97 14.69
N SER A 367 11.61 -6.72 14.27
CA SER A 367 11.15 -5.53 14.97
C SER A 367 9.82 -5.05 14.44
N VAL A 368 8.93 -4.63 15.34
CA VAL A 368 7.61 -4.04 15.01
C VAL A 368 7.49 -2.57 15.41
N SER A 369 8.50 -2.05 16.13
CA SER A 369 8.57 -0.70 16.67
C SER A 369 10.02 -0.27 16.87
N GLN A 370 10.24 0.99 17.25
CA GLN A 370 11.58 1.50 17.56
C GLN A 370 12.20 0.85 18.80
N GLU A 371 11.38 0.55 19.83
CA GLU A 371 11.83 -0.06 21.07
C GLU A 371 12.26 -1.51 20.85
N THR A 372 11.45 -2.27 20.10
CA THR A 372 11.78 -3.65 19.73
C THR A 372 13.02 -3.70 18.85
N LEU A 373 13.22 -2.70 17.98
CA LEU A 373 14.44 -2.54 17.20
C LEU A 373 15.68 -2.31 18.07
N ALA A 374 15.61 -1.40 19.04
CA ALA A 374 16.72 -1.16 19.96
C ALA A 374 17.07 -2.43 20.75
N LEU A 375 16.06 -3.18 21.23
CA LEU A 375 16.24 -4.45 21.94
C LEU A 375 16.95 -5.49 21.06
N TRP A 376 16.48 -5.72 19.83
CA TRP A 376 17.09 -6.69 18.93
C TRP A 376 18.51 -6.29 18.50
N LEU A 377 18.75 -5.01 18.23
CA LEU A 377 20.10 -4.52 17.92
C LEU A 377 21.05 -4.75 19.10
N GLY A 378 20.61 -4.47 20.34
CA GLY A 378 21.38 -4.75 21.54
C GLY A 378 21.66 -6.24 21.75
N ALA A 379 20.63 -7.08 21.58
CA ALA A 379 20.75 -8.53 21.71
C ALA A 379 21.73 -9.13 20.68
N PHE A 380 21.63 -8.74 19.41
CA PHE A 380 22.58 -9.19 18.38
C PHE A 380 23.97 -8.63 18.57
N ALA A 381 24.13 -7.39 19.05
CA ALA A 381 25.45 -6.85 19.40
C ALA A 381 26.12 -7.67 20.51
N LEU A 382 25.37 -8.02 21.57
CA LEU A 382 25.86 -8.89 22.65
C LEU A 382 26.22 -10.29 22.14
N LEU A 383 25.37 -10.88 21.30
CA LEU A 383 25.65 -12.19 20.69
C LEU A 383 26.92 -12.17 19.84
N ILE A 384 27.08 -11.15 18.98
CA ILE A 384 28.26 -10.96 18.13
C ILE A 384 29.51 -10.76 18.98
N PHE A 385 29.41 -9.99 20.06
CA PHE A 385 30.52 -9.78 20.98
C PHE A 385 30.92 -11.07 21.72
N ALA A 386 29.94 -11.84 22.21
CA ALA A 386 30.19 -13.11 22.89
C ALA A 386 30.82 -14.17 21.96
N ALA A 387 30.32 -14.25 20.72
CA ALA A 387 30.80 -15.20 19.72
C ALA A 387 32.09 -14.75 19.01
N ALA A 388 32.54 -13.51 19.22
CA ALA A 388 33.78 -12.97 18.66
C ALA A 388 35.02 -13.83 18.97
N ARG A 389 34.99 -14.58 20.08
CA ARG A 389 36.07 -15.45 20.54
C ARG A 389 36.02 -16.88 20.00
N GLN A 390 34.89 -17.33 19.42
CA GLN A 390 34.62 -18.75 19.19
C GLN A 390 34.38 -19.13 17.72
N GLY A 391 34.01 -18.18 16.85
CA GLY A 391 33.79 -18.48 15.42
C GLY A 391 32.92 -17.46 14.70
N ALA A 392 33.43 -16.26 14.46
CA ALA A 392 32.63 -15.17 13.89
C ALA A 392 32.08 -15.41 12.46
N ALA A 393 32.80 -16.19 11.64
CA ALA A 393 32.35 -16.55 10.30
C ALA A 393 31.15 -17.51 10.33
N ASP A 394 31.14 -18.44 11.28
CA ASP A 394 30.03 -19.39 11.47
C ASP A 394 28.81 -18.69 12.08
N LEU A 395 29.03 -17.73 12.99
CA LEU A 395 27.96 -16.86 13.47
C LEU A 395 27.34 -16.04 12.33
N ALA A 396 28.17 -15.42 11.48
CA ALA A 396 27.66 -14.66 10.33
C ALA A 396 26.82 -15.54 9.40
N LEU A 397 27.29 -16.76 9.11
CA LEU A 397 26.52 -17.75 8.33
C LEU A 397 25.21 -18.13 9.04
N GLY A 398 25.24 -18.35 10.35
CA GLY A 398 24.04 -18.67 11.15
C GLY A 398 23.01 -17.55 11.16
N LEU A 399 23.44 -16.29 11.36
CA LEU A 399 22.55 -15.12 11.28
C LEU A 399 21.97 -14.95 9.87
N THR A 400 22.78 -15.13 8.82
CA THR A 400 22.29 -15.08 7.44
C THR A 400 21.31 -16.23 7.15
N ALA A 401 21.55 -17.44 7.68
CA ALA A 401 20.59 -18.54 7.56
C ALA A 401 19.29 -18.24 8.31
N ALA A 402 19.36 -17.60 9.48
CA ALA A 402 18.19 -17.16 10.23
C ALA A 402 17.34 -16.14 9.45
N ILE A 403 17.94 -15.26 8.65
CA ILE A 403 17.19 -14.38 7.72
C ILE A 403 16.35 -15.20 6.73
N ALA A 404 16.96 -16.20 6.08
CA ALA A 404 16.25 -17.04 5.12
C ALA A 404 15.11 -17.83 5.80
N VAL A 405 15.38 -18.42 6.97
CA VAL A 405 14.38 -19.17 7.74
C VAL A 405 13.24 -18.27 8.20
N ALA A 406 13.54 -17.07 8.74
CA ALA A 406 12.52 -16.13 9.20
C ALA A 406 11.59 -15.72 8.06
N LEU A 407 12.13 -15.36 6.89
CA LEU A 407 11.33 -14.87 5.77
C LEU A 407 10.59 -15.99 5.02
N VAL A 408 11.17 -17.18 4.90
CA VAL A 408 10.45 -18.36 4.36
C VAL A 408 9.36 -18.81 5.32
N GLY A 409 9.67 -18.88 6.62
CA GLY A 409 8.69 -19.18 7.66
C GLY A 409 7.54 -18.18 7.68
N ASP A 410 7.84 -16.89 7.51
CA ASP A 410 6.83 -15.84 7.42
C ASP A 410 5.82 -16.09 6.30
N MET A 411 6.32 -16.35 5.09
CA MET A 411 5.49 -16.64 3.91
C MET A 411 4.63 -17.90 4.10
N LEU A 412 5.12 -18.90 4.83
CA LEU A 412 4.37 -20.14 5.12
C LEU A 412 3.31 -19.95 6.21
N LEU A 413 3.53 -19.01 7.14
CA LEU A 413 2.63 -18.73 8.27
C LEU A 413 1.59 -17.62 7.97
N GLY A 414 1.58 -17.07 6.75
CA GLY A 414 0.64 -16.02 6.35
C GLY A 414 1.10 -14.60 6.68
N ASP A 415 2.40 -14.33 6.53
CA ASP A 415 3.03 -13.01 6.58
C ASP A 415 2.97 -12.24 7.93
N PRO A 416 2.99 -12.85 9.13
CA PRO A 416 2.95 -12.11 10.39
C PRO A 416 4.06 -11.04 10.54
N LEU A 417 5.30 -11.33 10.13
CA LEU A 417 6.43 -10.41 10.14
C LEU A 417 6.28 -9.34 9.07
N MET A 418 5.88 -9.66 7.83
CA MET A 418 5.63 -8.62 6.82
C MET A 418 4.45 -7.71 7.17
N ARG A 419 3.49 -8.17 7.97
CA ARG A 419 2.32 -7.39 8.38
C ARG A 419 2.61 -6.32 9.42
N SER A 420 3.49 -6.59 10.38
CA SER A 420 3.79 -5.67 11.48
C SER A 420 5.25 -5.22 11.55
N GLY A 421 6.15 -5.89 10.84
CA GLY A 421 7.59 -5.66 10.95
C GLY A 421 8.08 -4.38 10.26
N LEU A 422 9.24 -3.87 10.64
CA LEU A 422 9.79 -2.63 10.08
C LEU A 422 10.22 -2.75 8.61
N LEU A 423 10.61 -3.94 8.14
CA LEU A 423 10.79 -4.21 6.69
C LEU A 423 9.51 -4.65 5.98
N GLY A 424 8.42 -4.77 6.72
CA GLY A 424 7.10 -5.13 6.20
C GLY A 424 6.41 -3.98 5.47
N TYR A 425 5.21 -4.23 4.97
CA TYR A 425 4.40 -3.19 4.31
C TYR A 425 3.74 -2.27 5.35
N SER A 426 3.55 -0.99 5.01
CA SER A 426 2.92 0.00 5.89
C SER A 426 1.44 0.15 5.54
N ALA A 427 0.57 -0.12 6.52
CA ALA A 427 -0.87 0.11 6.39
C ALA A 427 -1.21 1.59 6.20
N ILE A 428 -0.41 2.49 6.79
CA ILE A 428 -0.54 3.95 6.67
C ILE A 428 -0.16 4.41 5.26
N GLU A 429 0.96 3.92 4.72
CA GLU A 429 1.36 4.27 3.35
C GLU A 429 0.43 3.62 2.34
N GLY A 430 -0.11 2.42 2.59
CA GLY A 430 -1.05 1.77 1.67
C GLY A 430 -0.47 1.48 0.28
N ALA A 431 0.85 1.31 0.16
CA ALA A 431 1.47 0.88 -1.10
C ALA A 431 1.20 -0.61 -1.39
N ARG A 432 1.06 -1.43 -0.34
CA ARG A 432 0.81 -2.87 -0.36
C ARG A 432 0.24 -3.31 1.00
N TYR A 433 -0.50 -4.43 1.02
CA TYR A 433 -1.12 -4.98 2.24
C TYR A 433 -0.89 -6.48 2.49
N TYR A 434 -0.21 -7.19 1.58
CA TYR A 434 0.11 -8.63 1.70
C TYR A 434 1.31 -8.98 0.82
N GLY A 435 1.93 -10.14 1.06
CA GLY A 435 3.07 -10.62 0.30
C GLY A 435 4.37 -9.90 0.63
N ILE A 436 5.47 -10.41 0.05
CA ILE A 436 6.83 -9.98 0.40
C ILE A 436 7.21 -8.66 -0.28
N GLY A 437 7.71 -7.70 0.51
CA GLY A 437 8.23 -6.41 0.04
C GLY A 437 9.56 -6.52 -0.73
N ASN A 438 10.01 -5.43 -1.34
CA ASN A 438 11.36 -5.36 -1.94
C ASN A 438 12.43 -5.43 -0.85
N GLU A 439 12.12 -4.82 0.28
CA GLU A 439 12.88 -4.74 1.53
C GLU A 439 13.20 -6.12 2.10
N ALA A 440 12.29 -7.09 1.97
CA ALA A 440 12.46 -8.45 2.46
C ALA A 440 12.94 -9.42 1.36
N MET A 441 12.51 -9.23 0.11
CA MET A 441 12.94 -10.10 -1.00
C MET A 441 14.46 -10.01 -1.25
N GLY A 442 15.03 -8.80 -1.24
CA GLY A 442 16.47 -8.58 -1.40
C GLY A 442 17.34 -9.41 -0.43
N PRO A 443 17.19 -9.24 0.89
CA PRO A 443 17.96 -10.00 1.88
C PRO A 443 17.63 -11.49 1.87
N LEU A 444 16.40 -11.91 1.52
CA LEU A 444 16.08 -13.33 1.34
C LEU A 444 16.91 -13.95 0.21
N VAL A 445 16.96 -13.32 -0.97
CA VAL A 445 17.75 -13.82 -2.11
C VAL A 445 19.23 -13.86 -1.75
N GLY A 446 19.77 -12.80 -1.14
CA GLY A 446 21.15 -12.75 -0.69
C GLY A 446 21.47 -13.83 0.36
N ALA A 447 20.57 -14.05 1.31
CA ALA A 447 20.71 -15.07 2.33
C ALA A 447 20.67 -16.49 1.74
N CYS A 448 19.75 -16.76 0.81
CA CYS A 448 19.70 -18.05 0.11
C CYS A 448 20.98 -18.33 -0.69
N LEU A 449 21.60 -17.32 -1.32
CA LEU A 449 22.90 -17.48 -1.98
C LEU A 449 24.02 -17.87 -1.00
N VAL A 450 24.07 -17.21 0.17
CA VAL A 450 25.07 -17.51 1.21
C VAL A 450 24.86 -18.89 1.82
N VAL A 451 23.61 -19.26 2.10
CA VAL A 451 23.25 -20.60 2.61
C VAL A 451 23.58 -21.67 1.56
N ALA A 452 23.25 -21.43 0.30
CA ALA A 452 23.60 -22.32 -0.80
C ALA A 452 25.12 -22.52 -0.90
N ASP A 453 25.90 -21.46 -0.74
CA ASP A 453 27.37 -21.53 -0.69
C ASP A 453 27.89 -22.36 0.48
N GLY A 454 27.35 -22.17 1.68
CA GLY A 454 27.70 -22.98 2.85
C GLY A 454 27.36 -24.46 2.66
N LEU A 455 26.14 -24.76 2.20
CA LEU A 455 25.67 -26.13 2.00
C LEU A 455 26.42 -26.85 0.88
N TRP A 456 26.75 -26.17 -0.21
CA TRP A 456 27.53 -26.75 -1.30
C TRP A 456 28.90 -27.22 -0.82
N LEU A 457 29.57 -26.43 0.03
CA LEU A 457 30.87 -26.79 0.60
C LEU A 457 30.77 -27.94 1.61
N ARG A 458 29.71 -27.96 2.41
CA ARG A 458 29.52 -28.97 3.47
C ARG A 458 29.04 -30.30 2.92
N PHE A 459 28.22 -30.29 1.86
CA PHE A 459 27.57 -31.46 1.28
C PHE A 459 27.74 -31.51 -0.25
N PRO A 460 28.95 -31.82 -0.75
CA PRO A 460 29.26 -31.80 -2.19
C PRO A 460 28.44 -32.79 -3.03
N ASN A 461 27.77 -33.79 -2.44
CA ASN A 461 26.98 -34.78 -3.18
C ASN A 461 25.46 -34.55 -3.09
N ARG A 462 24.99 -33.51 -2.40
CA ARG A 462 23.55 -33.27 -2.16
C ARG A 462 22.99 -32.08 -2.96
N HIS A 463 23.55 -31.83 -4.13
CA HIS A 463 23.08 -30.76 -5.00
C HIS A 463 21.57 -30.83 -5.29
N PRO A 464 20.95 -31.99 -5.62
CA PRO A 464 19.51 -32.06 -5.90
C PRO A 464 18.61 -31.44 -4.81
N LEU A 465 18.94 -31.66 -3.54
CA LEU A 465 18.20 -31.07 -2.42
C LEU A 465 18.37 -29.54 -2.35
N LEU A 466 19.57 -29.03 -2.66
CA LEU A 466 19.82 -27.61 -2.75
C LEU A 466 18.99 -26.97 -3.87
N TRP A 467 18.99 -27.58 -5.07
CA TRP A 467 18.19 -27.11 -6.19
C TRP A 467 16.69 -27.11 -5.84
N GLY A 468 16.21 -28.19 -5.21
CA GLY A 468 14.83 -28.27 -4.72
C GLY A 468 14.49 -27.13 -3.76
N GLY A 469 15.37 -26.80 -2.82
CA GLY A 469 15.20 -25.68 -1.89
C GLY A 469 15.13 -24.31 -2.59
N LEU A 470 16.03 -24.04 -3.55
CA LEU A 470 16.04 -22.78 -4.30
C LEU A 470 14.82 -22.64 -5.23
N LEU A 471 14.37 -23.75 -5.83
CA LEU A 471 13.13 -23.80 -6.60
C LEU A 471 11.90 -23.56 -5.71
N LEU A 472 11.86 -24.16 -4.52
CA LEU A 472 10.79 -23.93 -3.55
C LEU A 472 10.72 -22.45 -3.14
N VAL A 473 11.86 -21.82 -2.82
CA VAL A 473 11.89 -20.38 -2.49
C VAL A 473 11.40 -19.53 -3.66
N THR A 474 11.78 -19.86 -4.90
CA THR A 474 11.29 -19.19 -6.11
C THR A 474 9.77 -19.32 -6.23
N ALA A 475 9.23 -20.52 -6.03
CA ALA A 475 7.80 -20.78 -6.09
C ALA A 475 7.04 -20.01 -4.99
N LEU A 476 7.57 -19.95 -3.76
CA LEU A 476 6.98 -19.20 -2.66
C LEU A 476 6.93 -17.69 -2.94
N LEU A 477 8.00 -17.12 -3.51
CA LEU A 477 8.07 -15.71 -3.90
C LEU A 477 6.98 -15.32 -4.90
N GLY A 478 6.71 -16.18 -5.89
CA GLY A 478 5.70 -15.92 -6.93
C GLY A 478 4.27 -16.33 -6.56
N SER A 479 4.08 -17.19 -5.57
CA SER A 479 2.77 -17.71 -5.19
C SER A 479 1.80 -16.59 -4.80
N PRO A 480 0.59 -16.52 -5.40
CA PRO A 480 -0.44 -15.54 -5.03
C PRO A 480 -0.94 -15.68 -3.59
N LEU A 481 -0.75 -16.85 -2.97
CA LEU A 481 -1.15 -17.16 -1.60
C LEU A 481 -0.11 -16.77 -0.56
N ALA A 482 1.16 -16.67 -0.96
CA ALA A 482 2.28 -16.35 -0.09
C ALA A 482 2.98 -15.06 -0.58
N GLY A 483 4.11 -15.16 -1.27
CA GLY A 483 4.95 -14.02 -1.59
C GLY A 483 4.33 -12.96 -2.53
N ALA A 484 3.46 -13.36 -3.45
CA ALA A 484 2.75 -12.48 -4.40
C ALA A 484 3.66 -11.43 -5.09
N LYS A 485 4.91 -11.81 -5.44
CA LYS A 485 5.93 -10.90 -5.97
C LYS A 485 6.44 -11.35 -7.35
N ALA A 486 5.85 -10.79 -8.41
CA ALA A 486 6.27 -11.07 -9.79
C ALA A 486 7.77 -10.82 -10.04
N GLY A 487 8.35 -9.75 -9.47
CA GLY A 487 9.79 -9.50 -9.58
C GLY A 487 10.67 -10.59 -8.93
N GLY A 488 10.14 -11.29 -7.92
CA GLY A 488 10.82 -12.44 -7.31
C GLY A 488 10.97 -13.63 -8.27
N LEU A 489 10.03 -13.82 -9.20
CA LEU A 489 10.08 -14.84 -10.25
C LEU A 489 11.15 -14.56 -11.33
N ILE A 490 11.77 -13.38 -11.29
CA ILE A 490 12.90 -13.03 -12.18
C ILE A 490 14.20 -13.00 -11.37
N VAL A 491 14.21 -12.27 -10.24
CA VAL A 491 15.42 -12.08 -9.43
C VAL A 491 15.94 -13.41 -8.87
N ALA A 492 15.07 -14.24 -8.28
CA ALA A 492 15.52 -15.49 -7.67
C ALA A 492 16.06 -16.47 -8.71
N PRO A 493 15.36 -16.78 -9.82
CA PRO A 493 15.90 -17.64 -10.88
C PRO A 493 17.18 -17.10 -11.51
N ALA A 494 17.28 -15.79 -11.72
CA ALA A 494 18.50 -15.17 -12.23
C ALA A 494 19.68 -15.41 -11.27
N ALA A 495 19.50 -15.13 -9.99
CA ALA A 495 20.52 -15.28 -8.95
C ALA A 495 20.89 -16.75 -8.70
N PHE A 496 19.90 -17.61 -8.50
CA PHE A 496 20.09 -19.01 -8.15
C PHE A 496 20.58 -19.83 -9.35
N GLY A 497 20.03 -19.56 -10.54
CA GLY A 497 20.49 -20.19 -11.78
C GLY A 497 21.92 -19.79 -12.14
N SER A 498 22.28 -18.51 -11.99
CA SER A 498 23.66 -18.08 -12.23
C SER A 498 24.62 -18.67 -11.21
N TYR A 499 24.22 -18.74 -9.94
CA TYR A 499 25.03 -19.32 -8.86
C TYR A 499 25.36 -20.76 -9.15
N THR A 500 24.34 -21.55 -9.41
CA THR A 500 24.49 -22.98 -9.63
C THR A 500 25.23 -23.29 -10.93
N TRP A 501 25.02 -22.53 -12.00
CA TRP A 501 25.78 -22.64 -13.25
C TRP A 501 27.27 -22.37 -13.03
N LEU A 502 27.61 -21.23 -12.43
CA LEU A 502 29.00 -20.86 -12.17
C LEU A 502 29.68 -21.83 -11.20
N ARG A 503 28.93 -22.35 -10.23
CA ARG A 503 29.44 -23.29 -9.24
C ARG A 503 29.76 -24.66 -9.84
N SER A 504 29.09 -25.05 -10.92
CA SER A 504 29.41 -26.26 -11.70
C SER A 504 30.72 -26.18 -12.50
N GLY A 505 31.46 -25.07 -12.40
CA GLY A 505 32.74 -24.86 -13.09
C GLY A 505 32.60 -24.52 -14.58
N ARG A 506 31.36 -24.35 -15.06
CA ARG A 506 31.07 -24.02 -16.45
C ARG A 506 31.33 -22.55 -16.74
N ARG A 507 31.80 -22.27 -17.96
CA ARG A 507 31.99 -20.89 -18.43
C ARG A 507 30.64 -20.25 -18.74
N TRP A 508 30.58 -18.93 -18.60
CA TRP A 508 29.41 -18.15 -19.00
C TRP A 508 29.41 -17.96 -20.51
N ASP A 509 28.30 -18.29 -21.17
CA ASP A 509 28.05 -18.03 -22.59
C ASP A 509 26.71 -17.29 -22.72
N TRP A 510 26.59 -16.40 -23.69
CA TRP A 510 25.39 -15.61 -23.95
C TRP A 510 24.17 -16.50 -24.19
N ARG A 511 24.38 -17.70 -24.76
CA ARG A 511 23.33 -18.72 -24.98
C ARG A 511 22.67 -19.16 -23.67
N ILE A 512 23.45 -19.28 -22.59
CA ILE A 512 22.94 -19.64 -21.27
C ILE A 512 22.13 -18.48 -20.70
N GLY A 513 22.62 -17.25 -20.86
CA GLY A 513 21.85 -16.05 -20.52
C GLY A 513 20.50 -16.00 -21.24
N ALA A 514 20.49 -16.28 -22.55
CA ALA A 514 19.27 -16.35 -23.36
C ALA A 514 18.33 -17.47 -22.90
N LEU A 515 18.85 -18.66 -22.57
CA LEU A 515 18.07 -19.78 -22.05
C LEU A 515 17.44 -19.45 -20.69
N MET A 516 18.20 -18.81 -19.79
CA MET A 516 17.67 -18.36 -18.50
C MET A 516 16.57 -17.32 -18.69
N LEU A 517 16.77 -16.34 -19.59
CA LEU A 517 15.76 -15.34 -19.94
C LEU A 517 14.49 -15.99 -20.51
N ALA A 518 14.64 -16.95 -21.42
CA ALA A 518 13.52 -17.71 -21.98
C ALA A 518 12.78 -18.51 -20.89
N GLY A 519 13.51 -19.16 -19.97
CA GLY A 519 12.92 -19.88 -18.85
C GLY A 519 12.15 -18.97 -17.89
N MET A 520 12.70 -17.79 -17.58
CA MET A 520 12.01 -16.78 -16.76
C MET A 520 10.76 -16.23 -17.47
N ALA A 521 10.85 -15.95 -18.78
CA ALA A 521 9.70 -15.52 -19.57
C ALA A 521 8.59 -16.59 -19.62
N ALA A 522 8.97 -17.86 -19.80
CA ALA A 522 8.04 -18.99 -19.76
C ALA A 522 7.39 -19.15 -18.37
N LEU A 523 8.16 -18.97 -17.29
CA LEU A 523 7.65 -19.00 -15.91
C LEU A 523 6.62 -17.88 -15.68
N LEU A 524 6.93 -16.65 -16.09
CA LEU A 524 6.01 -15.51 -15.98
C LEU A 524 4.74 -15.73 -16.82
N ALA A 525 4.89 -16.24 -18.04
CA ALA A 525 3.75 -16.56 -18.91
C ALA A 525 2.87 -17.67 -18.30
N GLY A 526 3.48 -18.72 -17.75
CA GLY A 526 2.76 -19.79 -17.05
C GLY A 526 1.97 -19.26 -15.85
N VAL A 527 2.59 -18.41 -15.02
CA VAL A 527 1.91 -17.76 -13.89
C VAL A 527 0.77 -16.84 -14.36
N ALA A 528 1.00 -16.05 -15.42
CA ALA A 528 -0.04 -15.18 -16.00
C ALA A 528 -1.24 -15.99 -16.54
N VAL A 529 -1.01 -17.14 -17.17
CA VAL A 529 -2.07 -18.02 -17.68
C VAL A 529 -2.83 -18.70 -16.53
N LEU A 530 -2.14 -19.12 -15.47
CA LEU A 530 -2.79 -19.67 -14.28
C LEU A 530 -3.65 -18.61 -13.59
N ASP A 531 -3.15 -17.37 -13.51
CA ASP A 531 -3.86 -16.24 -12.92
C ASP A 531 -5.08 -15.81 -13.76
N SER A 532 -4.97 -15.79 -15.09
CA SER A 532 -6.09 -15.41 -15.97
C SER A 532 -7.25 -16.42 -15.96
N ARG A 533 -6.97 -17.68 -15.61
CA ARG A 533 -7.98 -18.73 -15.42
C ARG A 533 -8.72 -18.62 -14.08
N MET A 534 -8.27 -17.78 -13.15
CA MET A 534 -9.06 -17.45 -11.97
C MET A 534 -10.22 -16.53 -12.37
N GLY A 535 -11.39 -16.68 -11.73
CA GLY A 535 -12.60 -15.92 -12.07
C GLY A 535 -12.36 -14.40 -12.09
N THR A 536 -13.17 -13.65 -12.83
CA THR A 536 -13.00 -12.20 -13.08
C THR A 536 -12.89 -11.34 -11.80
N GLY A 537 -13.43 -11.81 -10.67
CA GLY A 537 -13.27 -11.20 -9.35
C GLY A 537 -11.97 -11.59 -8.59
N ASN A 538 -11.22 -12.59 -9.04
CA ASN A 538 -10.01 -13.13 -8.41
C ASN A 538 -8.73 -12.99 -9.23
N GLN A 539 -8.79 -12.48 -10.46
CA GLN A 539 -7.59 -12.19 -11.25
C GLN A 539 -6.68 -11.20 -10.51
N SER A 540 -5.37 -11.47 -10.48
CA SER A 540 -4.40 -10.56 -9.88
C SER A 540 -4.17 -9.33 -10.76
N HIS A 541 -3.67 -8.24 -10.15
CA HIS A 541 -3.23 -7.05 -10.87
C HIS A 541 -2.19 -7.33 -11.96
N PHE A 542 -1.45 -8.45 -11.85
CA PHE A 542 -0.45 -8.85 -12.84
C PHE A 542 -1.10 -9.32 -14.16
N GLY A 543 -2.14 -10.16 -14.10
CA GLY A 543 -2.88 -10.57 -15.30
C GLY A 543 -3.54 -9.39 -16.03
N GLN A 544 -4.08 -8.42 -15.27
CA GLN A 544 -4.66 -7.20 -15.84
C GLN A 544 -3.60 -6.27 -16.46
N ALA A 545 -2.43 -6.14 -15.83
CA ALA A 545 -1.32 -5.35 -16.38
C ALA A 545 -0.80 -5.94 -17.69
N VAL A 546 -0.68 -7.27 -17.79
CA VAL A 546 -0.32 -7.95 -19.04
C VAL A 546 -1.39 -7.74 -20.10
N GLY A 547 -2.67 -7.86 -19.77
CA GLY A 547 -3.77 -7.58 -20.70
C GLY A 547 -3.72 -6.15 -21.26
N ARG A 548 -3.47 -5.16 -20.40
CA ARG A 548 -3.31 -3.76 -20.81
C ARG A 548 -2.06 -3.53 -21.66
N LEU A 549 -0.94 -4.18 -21.33
CA LEU A 549 0.31 -4.08 -22.11
C LEU A 549 0.17 -4.69 -23.52
N LEU A 550 -0.69 -5.70 -23.68
CA LEU A 550 -0.98 -6.32 -24.98
C LEU A 550 -1.95 -5.48 -25.81
N SER A 551 -2.85 -4.71 -25.18
CA SER A 551 -3.77 -3.80 -25.86
C SER A 551 -3.21 -2.38 -26.06
N GLY A 552 -2.21 -1.99 -25.26
CA GLY A 552 -1.63 -0.66 -25.21
C GLY A 552 -0.62 -0.42 -26.33
N GLY A 553 -0.75 0.71 -27.04
CA GLY A 553 0.19 1.11 -28.09
C GLY A 553 1.59 1.45 -27.56
N ALA A 554 2.56 1.63 -28.47
CA ALA A 554 3.96 1.96 -28.13
C ALA A 554 4.15 3.22 -27.24
N GLY A 555 3.18 4.14 -27.25
CA GLY A 555 3.18 5.32 -26.36
C GLY A 555 3.07 4.95 -24.87
N GLU A 556 2.18 4.03 -24.51
CA GLU A 556 2.00 3.60 -23.12
C GLU A 556 3.24 2.89 -22.57
N TRP A 557 3.90 2.09 -23.40
CA TRP A 557 5.17 1.44 -23.08
C TRP A 557 6.24 2.46 -22.68
N ARG A 558 6.38 3.53 -23.47
CA ARG A 558 7.36 4.58 -23.22
C ARG A 558 7.08 5.29 -21.89
N ASP A 559 5.82 5.57 -21.60
CA ASP A 559 5.43 6.30 -20.38
C ASP A 559 5.56 5.44 -19.12
N ILE A 560 5.27 4.14 -19.19
CA ILE A 560 5.48 3.20 -18.08
C ILE A 560 6.98 3.07 -17.79
N ILE A 561 7.80 2.81 -18.82
CA ILE A 561 9.25 2.66 -18.67
C ILE A 561 9.88 3.97 -18.17
N GLY A 562 9.50 5.11 -18.75
CA GLY A 562 10.01 6.42 -18.35
C GLY A 562 9.71 6.76 -16.89
N ARG A 563 8.47 6.51 -16.42
CA ARG A 563 8.11 6.70 -15.01
C ARG A 563 8.92 5.79 -14.08
N LYS A 564 9.09 4.53 -14.45
CA LYS A 564 9.88 3.56 -13.68
C LYS A 564 11.34 3.99 -13.56
N LEU A 565 11.98 4.34 -14.69
CA LEU A 565 13.35 4.83 -14.72
C LEU A 565 13.53 6.11 -13.91
N ALA A 566 12.56 7.02 -13.92
CA ALA A 566 12.61 8.24 -13.12
C ALA A 566 12.53 7.96 -11.59
N VAL A 567 11.72 6.98 -11.17
CA VAL A 567 11.64 6.58 -9.75
C VAL A 567 12.92 5.88 -9.31
N GLU A 568 13.40 4.89 -10.05
CA GLU A 568 14.66 4.21 -9.74
C GLU A 568 15.86 5.16 -9.78
N GLY A 569 15.93 6.06 -10.77
CA GLY A 569 16.98 7.07 -10.83
C GLY A 569 17.03 7.96 -9.59
N ARG A 570 15.87 8.38 -9.05
CA ARG A 570 15.84 9.12 -7.78
C ARG A 570 16.34 8.26 -6.62
N LEU A 571 15.92 7.00 -6.53
CA LEU A 571 16.36 6.11 -5.46
C LEU A 571 17.87 5.83 -5.52
N LEU A 572 18.43 5.65 -6.71
CA LEU A 572 19.85 5.36 -6.94
C LEU A 572 20.80 6.48 -6.47
N TYR A 573 20.35 7.74 -6.49
CA TYR A 573 21.21 8.89 -6.18
C TYR A 573 20.81 9.67 -4.91
N HIS A 574 19.53 9.69 -4.55
CA HIS A 574 19.02 10.54 -3.48
C HIS A 574 18.45 9.76 -2.29
N SER A 575 18.44 8.42 -2.33
CA SER A 575 18.00 7.59 -1.20
C SER A 575 19.15 7.25 -0.27
N ALA A 576 18.87 7.13 1.03
CA ALA A 576 19.81 6.55 2.00
C ALA A 576 20.25 5.12 1.61
N TRP A 577 19.42 4.38 0.88
CA TRP A 577 19.74 3.04 0.36
C TRP A 577 20.76 3.03 -0.77
N ALA A 578 21.03 4.18 -1.40
CA ALA A 578 22.12 4.32 -2.36
C ALA A 578 23.50 4.09 -1.71
N VAL A 579 23.66 4.46 -0.42
CA VAL A 579 24.93 4.32 0.31
C VAL A 579 25.35 2.84 0.44
N PRO A 580 24.51 1.92 0.97
CA PRO A 580 24.84 0.50 1.00
C PRO A 580 24.89 -0.15 -0.38
N LEU A 581 24.11 0.33 -1.36
CA LEU A 581 24.19 -0.18 -2.74
C LEU A 581 25.57 0.12 -3.36
N TRP A 582 25.93 1.39 -3.49
CA TRP A 582 27.17 1.80 -4.14
C TRP A 582 28.39 1.42 -3.31
N GLY A 583 28.30 1.55 -1.98
CA GLY A 583 29.31 1.06 -1.07
C GLY A 583 29.55 -0.44 -1.24
N GLY A 584 28.48 -1.25 -1.22
CA GLY A 584 28.56 -2.69 -1.44
C GLY A 584 29.12 -3.08 -2.81
N LEU A 585 28.73 -2.39 -3.88
CA LEU A 585 29.28 -2.62 -5.23
C LEU A 585 30.76 -2.27 -5.31
N ALA A 586 31.16 -1.11 -4.77
CA ALA A 586 32.56 -0.70 -4.71
C ALA A 586 33.40 -1.71 -3.93
N CYS A 587 32.86 -2.22 -2.82
CA CYS A 587 33.48 -3.30 -2.06
C CYS A 587 33.67 -4.53 -2.95
N LEU A 588 32.57 -5.10 -3.46
CA LEU A 588 32.56 -6.31 -4.27
C LEU A 588 33.58 -6.28 -5.42
N LEU A 589 33.63 -5.17 -6.16
CA LEU A 589 34.55 -4.98 -7.28
C LEU A 589 35.99 -4.75 -6.82
N GLY A 590 36.18 -3.97 -5.76
CA GLY A 590 37.50 -3.61 -5.23
C GLY A 590 38.33 -4.80 -4.74
N GLN A 591 37.69 -5.84 -4.18
CA GLN A 591 38.39 -7.08 -3.80
C GLN A 591 38.15 -8.26 -4.75
N ALA A 592 37.46 -8.10 -5.87
CA ALA A 592 37.16 -9.21 -6.80
C ALA A 592 38.39 -10.03 -7.20
N ARG A 593 39.53 -9.35 -7.40
CA ARG A 593 40.83 -9.97 -7.76
C ARG A 593 41.44 -10.83 -6.64
N ARG A 594 41.04 -10.59 -5.39
CA ARG A 594 41.51 -11.35 -4.21
C ARG A 594 40.79 -12.68 -4.03
N HIS A 595 39.78 -13.03 -4.84
CA HIS A 595 39.04 -14.28 -4.70
C HIS A 595 39.32 -15.25 -5.86
N GLY A 596 39.56 -16.52 -5.53
CA GLY A 596 39.61 -17.63 -6.49
C GLY A 596 38.24 -18.29 -6.69
N GLY A 597 38.09 -19.06 -7.77
CA GLY A 597 36.91 -19.82 -8.23
C GLY A 597 35.61 -19.71 -7.40
N LEU A 598 35.62 -20.32 -6.22
CA LEU A 598 34.51 -20.37 -5.25
C LEU A 598 33.91 -19.00 -4.90
N GLY A 599 34.74 -18.06 -4.45
CA GLY A 599 34.27 -16.71 -4.11
C GLY A 599 33.78 -15.92 -5.32
N GLN A 600 34.26 -16.26 -6.53
CA GLN A 600 33.82 -15.61 -7.77
C GLN A 600 32.42 -16.02 -8.21
N ALA A 601 32.00 -17.27 -7.94
CA ALA A 601 30.64 -17.72 -8.27
C ALA A 601 29.59 -16.98 -7.43
N LEU A 602 29.81 -16.85 -6.11
CA LEU A 602 28.96 -16.08 -5.21
C LEU A 602 28.92 -14.60 -5.62
N LEU A 603 30.08 -13.99 -5.86
CA LEU A 603 30.21 -12.60 -6.29
C LEU A 603 29.42 -12.31 -7.58
N ARG A 604 29.67 -13.08 -8.64
CA ARG A 604 29.01 -12.86 -9.94
C ARG A 604 27.51 -13.07 -9.86
N SER A 605 27.05 -14.00 -9.03
CA SER A 605 25.62 -14.26 -8.85
C SER A 605 24.92 -13.20 -8.03
N ALA A 606 25.61 -12.64 -7.03
CA ALA A 606 25.14 -11.46 -6.31
C ALA A 606 25.04 -10.25 -7.25
N LEU A 607 25.99 -10.06 -8.18
CA LEU A 607 25.89 -9.01 -9.22
C LEU A 607 24.70 -9.23 -10.15
N VAL A 608 24.46 -10.47 -10.61
CA VAL A 608 23.26 -10.81 -11.40
C VAL A 608 21.99 -10.50 -10.62
N ALA A 609 21.94 -10.84 -9.33
CA ALA A 609 20.80 -10.52 -8.46
C ALA A 609 20.58 -9.01 -8.33
N VAL A 610 21.64 -8.22 -8.15
CA VAL A 610 21.57 -6.75 -8.08
C VAL A 610 21.04 -6.15 -9.38
N ILE A 611 21.57 -6.58 -10.53
CA ILE A 611 21.13 -6.10 -11.85
C ILE A 611 19.66 -6.46 -12.05
N ALA A 612 19.26 -7.69 -11.74
CA ALA A 612 17.87 -8.11 -11.83
C ALA A 612 16.98 -7.28 -10.91
N CYS A 613 17.38 -7.04 -9.65
CA CYS A 613 16.65 -6.21 -8.70
C CYS A 613 16.36 -4.82 -9.25
N LEU A 614 17.40 -4.15 -9.79
CA LEU A 614 17.32 -2.81 -10.36
C LEU A 614 16.45 -2.75 -11.63
N ALA A 615 16.49 -3.79 -12.47
CA ALA A 615 15.74 -3.80 -13.71
C ALA A 615 14.23 -4.03 -13.50
N VAL A 616 13.86 -4.92 -12.58
CA VAL A 616 12.48 -5.47 -12.54
C VAL A 616 11.61 -4.90 -11.42
N ASN A 617 12.16 -4.42 -10.31
CA ASN A 617 11.36 -3.93 -9.19
C ASN A 617 11.13 -2.41 -9.23
N ASP A 618 10.12 -1.94 -8.50
CA ASP A 618 9.79 -0.50 -8.34
C ASP A 618 10.64 0.22 -7.28
N ALA A 619 11.31 -0.56 -6.41
CA ALA A 619 12.33 -0.09 -5.48
C ALA A 619 13.51 -1.09 -5.50
N GLY A 620 14.03 -1.33 -6.70
CA GLY A 620 15.15 -2.22 -6.98
C GLY A 620 16.41 -1.81 -6.24
N THR A 621 16.65 -0.50 -6.07
CA THR A 621 17.76 0.04 -5.27
C THR A 621 17.77 -0.52 -3.84
N VAL A 622 16.61 -0.55 -3.18
CA VAL A 622 16.47 -1.04 -1.80
C VAL A 622 16.74 -2.55 -1.75
N ALA A 623 16.07 -3.32 -2.62
CA ALA A 623 16.26 -4.77 -2.69
C ALA A 623 17.72 -5.16 -2.99
N ALA A 624 18.35 -4.49 -3.94
CA ALA A 624 19.74 -4.71 -4.30
C ALA A 624 20.69 -4.41 -3.13
N SER A 625 20.49 -3.28 -2.43
CA SER A 625 21.34 -2.89 -1.30
C SER A 625 21.31 -3.91 -0.15
N LEU A 626 20.12 -4.41 0.21
CA LEU A 626 19.96 -5.39 1.29
C LEU A 626 20.42 -6.79 0.87
N CYS A 627 20.26 -7.15 -0.41
CA CYS A 627 20.87 -8.35 -0.97
C CYS A 627 22.40 -8.32 -0.84
N LEU A 628 23.04 -7.18 -1.15
CA LEU A 628 24.48 -7.00 -1.00
C LEU A 628 24.92 -7.08 0.46
N ALA A 629 24.19 -6.42 1.37
CA ALA A 629 24.48 -6.46 2.79
C ALA A 629 24.41 -7.89 3.37
N ALA A 630 23.45 -8.71 2.91
CA ALA A 630 23.35 -10.12 3.31
C ALA A 630 24.52 -10.99 2.80
N VAL A 631 25.07 -10.69 1.61
CA VAL A 631 26.18 -11.43 0.98
C VAL A 631 27.55 -10.97 1.49
N TRP A 632 27.68 -9.70 1.89
CA TRP A 632 28.95 -9.04 2.16
C TRP A 632 29.85 -9.77 3.17
N GLY A 633 29.30 -10.18 4.31
CA GLY A 633 30.08 -10.84 5.35
C GLY A 633 30.74 -12.13 4.85
N ARG A 634 29.97 -12.95 4.11
CA ARG A 634 30.48 -14.18 3.49
C ARG A 634 31.56 -13.88 2.45
N TRP A 635 31.35 -12.85 1.64
CA TRP A 635 32.32 -12.45 0.64
C TRP A 635 33.66 -12.01 1.26
N ILE A 636 33.66 -11.21 2.33
CA ILE A 636 34.88 -10.82 3.05
C ILE A 636 35.62 -12.05 3.61
N THR A 637 34.91 -13.01 4.20
CA THR A 637 35.54 -14.22 4.77
C THR A 637 36.27 -15.06 3.73
N TRP A 638 35.78 -15.12 2.48
CA TRP A 638 36.48 -15.78 1.37
C TRP A 638 37.80 -15.11 1.02
N GLY A 639 37.90 -13.78 1.16
CA GLY A 639 39.10 -13.01 0.82
C GLY A 639 40.22 -13.23 1.84
N GLN A 640 39.85 -13.30 3.12
CA GLN A 640 40.80 -13.57 4.20
C GLN A 640 41.37 -14.99 4.13
N ARG A 641 40.57 -16.01 3.77
CA ARG A 641 41.06 -17.39 3.61
C ARG A 641 42.12 -17.55 2.53
N LYS A 642 42.05 -16.78 1.44
CA LYS A 642 43.06 -16.78 0.37
C LYS A 642 44.31 -15.96 0.73
N ALA A 643 44.21 -15.03 1.67
CA ALA A 643 45.38 -14.30 2.15
C ALA A 643 46.19 -15.11 3.19
N ALA A 644 45.55 -16.07 3.84
CA ALA A 644 46.15 -16.95 4.86
C ALA A 644 46.68 -18.28 4.31
N ALA A 645 46.34 -18.63 3.06
CA ALA A 645 46.80 -19.81 2.33
C ALA A 645 47.71 -19.37 1.19
#